data_AF-A0A9Q9BSM6-F1
#
_entry.id   AF-A0A9Q9BSM6-F1
#
_cell.length_a   1.000
_cell.length_b   1.000
_cell.length_c   1.000
_cell.angle_alpha   90.00
_cell.angle_beta   90.00
_cell.angle_gamma   90.00
#
_symmetry.space_group_name_H-M   'P 1'
#
loop_
_entity.id
_entity.type
_entity.pdbx_description
1 polymer ?
#
loop_
_entity_poly.entity_id
_entity_poly.type
_entity_poly.pdbx_seq_one_letter_code
_entity_poly.pdbx_strand_id
1 'polypeptide(L)'
;MKEQEQKNLNKQEIKPQQNQDKVKTQNPKTKVIVWSAAGAAVATLSSVVSLSTVFSNQRKVSFLDKVLQSIKIDVKDKQIKTKDDIKTIADFVTSGLNSKLYELIVETEEDQVNKQPLDKDKPYTTFRTKFAIRNKFTKAQSNYQSFEFRDIKPPKEKAELDKLGQISPDEKDRINDKVKIEFLNFKRNIKLASEVAAKDENGKFKYFNIYLKQDNNDALQYEIVNLNVRTDDEKSTAIFSYQVKVKSIDDDKFTSNILEVKFDDFAKTSTQLTEYLNQLTFSYENATQTFIQDAVQTKVIAKNNGVDLPTNYELIFIEFKTEGEHPKKIDAIVKLRDNANNIISDARSIEITGFKNYQTPEELNTYIEQIQLDVAYKNTKFIADITNHSEIIWFNFEDAKYEIDLGTFLIEKLSDLTSINVHFRIKEKDGRPGVYSKQVSKTINGFKMPQELIEDLAQKITFDVIDKSNKMAYELWDKYDEIVTSNVDGRISIVGTPSVKQTDANKITITYKVKDKNSDRESRTYSKTIEDFKTSDQNESAYSYEVIEYKGNKAAYLNGRKKLNSYIVPAKISNYKVIKVGTLFTNVLKTPDLVGYGVVLEEGIEEINSLVVNSETPEYAQIVAISLPKTIKKITNLIVGKTTNFANLKMYDNVEEINGLFNEYKNNIGKDDVYQLILGSETYNSVAFPLLNYFKEFFNIPGVGWWSGKGSFKLQLQVSGETPKLKTNTSYKENYTFLESQDGKTLYKVFTNKEAQLDKFDSKIEYETIKKGAFTYLGVKEMELWAPNLKMNNFGWYLLEALPSLKKLSFKELYMDDLKLDYLFNDLILDELKLPDYKNNDGQNNLIAPRSAVTVEKIWLPRNVKVIRKFINAFYEVMNTTELTRLEVIGPRAFEFGTKNGSHTLDFSNSPLKEIDSDAFWRCYENAIIKLPKGIQKVDKFIMYISEKNGKYNDMTSDIESVLEQIELNLFKNSKLIINESKRPSSWSKYFVGQYSKSSETSTGVPGELEIQWIG
;
A
#
# COMPACT_ATOMS: atom_id res chain seq x y z
N MET A 1 -14.56 -26.59 16.23
CA MET A 1 -14.33 -27.81 15.44
C MET A 1 -12.83 -27.93 15.24
N LYS A 2 -12.22 -29.10 15.52
CA LYS A 2 -10.87 -29.58 15.15
C LYS A 2 -9.69 -28.57 15.16
N GLU A 3 -8.77 -28.73 16.10
CA GLU A 3 -7.44 -29.39 15.90
C GLU A 3 -6.38 -28.43 15.33
N GLN A 4 -5.34 -28.16 16.12
CA GLN A 4 -3.91 -28.45 15.87
C GLN A 4 -3.10 -27.70 16.96
N GLU A 5 -2.32 -28.38 17.81
CA GLU A 5 -1.03 -29.04 17.51
C GLU A 5 0.06 -28.02 17.08
N GLN A 6 1.31 -28.05 17.58
CA GLN A 6 1.99 -29.05 18.42
C GLN A 6 3.29 -28.45 19.05
N LYS A 7 3.78 -29.10 20.12
CA LYS A 7 5.20 -29.27 20.51
C LYS A 7 6.12 -28.03 20.67
N ASN A 8 6.72 -27.92 21.86
CA ASN A 8 8.09 -28.46 22.02
C ASN A 8 8.40 -28.91 23.44
N LEU A 9 9.36 -29.84 23.57
CA LEU A 9 9.66 -30.62 24.79
C LEU A 9 10.91 -30.12 25.54
N ASN A 10 10.98 -30.53 26.83
CA ASN A 10 12.20 -30.77 27.63
C ASN A 10 13.05 -29.53 28.00
N LYS A 11 13.75 -29.46 29.15
CA LYS A 11 14.02 -30.42 30.26
C LYS A 11 14.53 -29.61 31.47
N GLN A 12 14.12 -29.93 32.70
CA GLN A 12 14.96 -30.08 33.93
C GLN A 12 14.23 -29.84 35.26
N GLU A 13 14.17 -30.93 36.06
CA GLU A 13 14.59 -31.05 37.46
C GLU A 13 14.01 -30.20 38.63
N ILE A 14 13.38 -30.95 39.56
CA ILE A 14 13.57 -30.92 41.03
C ILE A 14 12.95 -29.74 41.84
N LYS A 15 11.73 -30.01 42.37
CA LYS A 15 11.32 -30.11 43.80
C LYS A 15 11.93 -29.17 44.88
N PRO A 16 11.28 -29.03 46.07
CA PRO A 16 9.83 -29.09 46.41
C PRO A 16 9.38 -28.02 47.44
N GLN A 17 8.07 -27.89 47.75
CA GLN A 17 7.59 -27.92 49.15
C GLN A 17 6.05 -27.95 49.32
N GLN A 18 5.63 -28.77 50.30
CA GLN A 18 4.47 -28.65 51.21
C GLN A 18 3.01 -28.55 50.69
N ASN A 19 2.28 -29.69 50.77
CA ASN A 19 1.32 -30.01 51.85
C ASN A 19 0.66 -28.82 52.60
N GLN A 20 -0.61 -28.79 53.00
CA GLN A 20 -1.70 -29.79 53.24
C GLN A 20 -3.00 -28.96 53.55
N ASP A 21 -4.24 -29.45 53.63
CA ASP A 21 -4.85 -30.78 53.48
C ASP A 21 -6.37 -30.68 53.11
N LYS A 22 -6.84 -31.64 52.29
CA LYS A 22 -8.15 -32.35 52.31
C LYS A 22 -9.54 -31.66 52.29
N VAL A 23 -10.52 -32.52 52.00
CA VAL A 23 -11.83 -32.26 51.38
C VAL A 23 -12.88 -33.25 51.92
N LYS A 24 -14.06 -32.76 52.40
CA LYS A 24 -15.39 -33.44 52.55
C LYS A 24 -15.46 -34.76 53.39
N THR A 25 -16.57 -35.31 53.91
CA THR A 25 -18.04 -35.12 53.74
C THR A 25 -18.87 -35.77 54.90
N GLN A 26 -20.18 -35.47 54.97
CA GLN A 26 -21.34 -36.35 55.34
C GLN A 26 -21.92 -36.48 56.78
N ASN A 27 -23.21 -36.87 56.79
CA ASN A 27 -24.25 -36.76 57.85
C ASN A 27 -24.36 -37.96 58.83
N PRO A 28 -25.15 -37.84 59.92
CA PRO A 28 -25.72 -38.97 60.66
C PRO A 28 -27.26 -38.96 60.83
N LYS A 29 -27.90 -40.15 60.84
CA LYS A 29 -29.20 -40.47 61.50
C LYS A 29 -29.31 -41.98 61.78
N THR A 30 -29.79 -42.40 62.98
CA THR A 30 -30.91 -43.39 63.21
C THR A 30 -30.96 -44.01 64.65
N LYS A 31 -32.10 -43.81 65.34
CA LYS A 31 -32.90 -44.59 66.34
C LYS A 31 -32.32 -45.61 67.39
N VAL A 32 -32.48 -45.29 68.69
CA VAL A 32 -33.46 -45.80 69.72
C VAL A 32 -33.56 -47.30 70.19
N ILE A 33 -33.17 -47.53 71.47
CA ILE A 33 -33.77 -48.28 72.63
C ILE A 33 -34.18 -49.79 72.57
N VAL A 34 -33.78 -50.60 73.60
CA VAL A 34 -34.61 -51.39 74.58
C VAL A 34 -33.75 -52.24 75.56
N TRP A 35 -34.22 -52.41 76.81
CA TRP A 35 -33.72 -53.31 77.88
C TRP A 35 -34.61 -54.57 78.02
N SER A 36 -34.04 -55.73 78.39
CA SER A 36 -34.73 -56.77 79.21
C SER A 36 -33.74 -57.80 79.78
N ALA A 37 -34.02 -58.35 80.97
CA ALA A 37 -33.10 -59.17 81.77
C ALA A 37 -33.64 -60.54 82.18
N ALA A 38 -32.73 -61.49 82.45
CA ALA A 38 -32.90 -62.70 83.27
C ALA A 38 -31.49 -63.28 83.60
N GLY A 39 -31.17 -63.90 84.74
CA GLY A 39 -31.89 -64.02 86.02
C GLY A 39 -31.59 -65.32 86.79
N ALA A 40 -30.94 -65.26 87.97
CA ALA A 40 -30.91 -66.25 89.09
C ALA A 40 -30.04 -65.70 90.25
N ALA A 41 -30.60 -65.32 91.43
CA ALA A 41 -30.74 -66.10 92.69
C ALA A 41 -29.41 -66.22 93.52
N VAL A 42 -29.29 -66.16 94.86
CA VAL A 42 -30.14 -66.48 96.05
C VAL A 42 -29.73 -65.56 97.27
N ALA A 43 -30.45 -65.57 98.41
CA ALA A 43 -30.10 -64.86 99.67
C ALA A 43 -30.19 -65.74 100.95
N THR A 44 -29.49 -65.37 102.05
CA THR A 44 -29.53 -66.03 103.38
C THR A 44 -29.27 -65.11 104.60
N LEU A 45 -30.18 -65.15 105.60
CA LEU A 45 -30.05 -65.00 107.10
C LEU A 45 -29.18 -63.89 107.80
N SER A 46 -29.81 -63.02 108.62
CA SER A 46 -29.87 -63.10 110.12
C SER A 46 -30.02 -61.77 110.93
N SER A 47 -30.85 -61.81 112.00
CA SER A 47 -31.09 -60.81 113.10
C SER A 47 -31.88 -59.52 112.74
N VAL A 48 -32.46 -58.67 113.65
CA VAL A 48 -32.55 -58.57 115.14
C VAL A 48 -33.92 -57.92 115.60
N VAL A 49 -34.26 -58.01 116.91
CA VAL A 49 -35.28 -57.26 117.74
C VAL A 49 -36.80 -57.40 117.46
N SER A 50 -37.55 -57.73 118.52
CA SER A 50 -39.02 -57.76 118.57
C SER A 50 -39.63 -56.68 119.47
N LEU A 51 -40.35 -55.71 118.89
CA LEU A 51 -41.18 -54.72 119.60
C LEU A 51 -42.58 -54.67 118.96
N SER A 52 -43.57 -55.25 119.64
CA SER A 52 -44.99 -55.25 119.24
C SER A 52 -45.80 -54.29 120.13
N THR A 53 -46.68 -53.41 119.63
CA THR A 53 -47.35 -53.47 118.33
C THR A 53 -47.44 -52.10 117.66
N VAL A 54 -46.87 -51.99 116.45
CA VAL A 54 -46.92 -50.76 115.63
C VAL A 54 -48.34 -50.54 115.09
N PHE A 55 -48.97 -49.44 115.49
CA PHE A 55 -50.12 -48.87 114.80
C PHE A 55 -49.76 -47.47 114.29
N SER A 56 -49.65 -47.32 112.96
CA SER A 56 -49.63 -46.01 112.31
C SER A 56 -50.91 -45.23 112.63
N ASN A 57 -50.98 -43.92 112.37
CA ASN A 57 -52.23 -43.16 112.58
C ASN A 57 -53.42 -43.79 111.81
N GLN A 58 -53.18 -44.29 110.61
CA GLN A 58 -54.14 -45.05 109.80
C GLN A 58 -54.64 -46.32 110.50
N ARG A 59 -53.72 -47.02 111.19
CA ARG A 59 -53.98 -48.25 111.93
C ARG A 59 -54.71 -47.97 113.27
N LYS A 60 -54.44 -46.84 113.95
CA LYS A 60 -55.18 -46.38 115.14
C LYS A 60 -56.61 -45.94 114.80
N VAL A 61 -56.78 -45.23 113.67
CA VAL A 61 -58.10 -44.89 113.12
C VAL A 61 -58.86 -46.19 112.77
N SER A 62 -58.23 -47.14 112.09
CA SER A 62 -58.82 -48.45 111.79
C SER A 62 -59.24 -49.25 113.03
N PHE A 63 -58.57 -49.09 114.18
CA PHE A 63 -58.99 -49.71 115.44
C PHE A 63 -60.25 -49.03 116.02
N LEU A 64 -60.29 -47.69 116.05
CA LEU A 64 -61.49 -46.96 116.49
C LEU A 64 -62.69 -47.24 115.57
N ASP A 65 -62.46 -47.27 114.26
CA ASP A 65 -63.47 -47.58 113.26
C ASP A 65 -63.96 -49.04 113.37
N LYS A 66 -63.10 -49.99 113.76
CA LYS A 66 -63.53 -51.38 114.08
C LYS A 66 -64.40 -51.46 115.33
N VAL A 67 -64.09 -50.71 116.39
CA VAL A 67 -64.94 -50.63 117.59
C VAL A 67 -66.30 -50.04 117.24
N LEU A 68 -66.33 -48.95 116.45
CA LEU A 68 -67.58 -48.35 115.98
C LEU A 68 -68.39 -49.24 115.02
N GLN A 69 -67.73 -50.09 114.22
CA GLN A 69 -68.39 -51.13 113.41
C GLN A 69 -69.03 -52.24 114.25
N SER A 70 -68.60 -52.45 115.50
CA SER A 70 -69.17 -53.49 116.37
C SER A 70 -70.41 -53.06 117.16
N ILE A 71 -70.73 -51.77 117.19
CA ILE A 71 -71.94 -51.24 117.85
C ILE A 71 -73.10 -51.27 116.85
N LYS A 72 -74.21 -51.92 117.19
CA LYS A 72 -75.45 -51.85 116.38
C LYS A 72 -76.09 -50.47 116.54
N ILE A 73 -76.09 -49.70 115.46
CA ILE A 73 -76.89 -48.47 115.34
C ILE A 73 -78.07 -48.80 114.43
N ASP A 74 -79.28 -48.85 114.98
CA ASP A 74 -80.52 -49.13 114.26
C ASP A 74 -81.37 -47.85 114.16
N VAL A 75 -81.90 -47.54 112.97
CA VAL A 75 -82.76 -46.37 112.74
C VAL A 75 -84.15 -46.88 112.38
N LYS A 76 -84.99 -47.06 113.40
CA LYS A 76 -86.39 -47.45 113.24
C LYS A 76 -87.31 -46.23 113.27
N ASP A 77 -87.87 -45.88 112.11
CA ASP A 77 -89.21 -45.32 112.11
C ASP A 77 -90.19 -46.42 112.54
N LYS A 78 -91.21 -46.07 113.32
CA LYS A 78 -92.09 -47.06 113.98
C LYS A 78 -93.00 -47.82 113.03
N GLN A 79 -93.09 -47.43 111.74
CA GLN A 79 -94.05 -48.01 110.79
C GLN A 79 -93.47 -48.30 109.38
N ILE A 80 -92.90 -49.52 109.25
CA ILE A 80 -92.97 -50.42 108.08
C ILE A 80 -92.04 -50.15 106.86
N LYS A 81 -91.38 -49.00 106.69
CA LYS A 81 -90.44 -48.78 105.55
C LYS A 81 -88.95 -48.79 105.92
N THR A 82 -88.12 -49.26 105.00
CA THR A 82 -86.67 -49.50 105.18
C THR A 82 -85.82 -48.70 104.19
N LYS A 83 -84.49 -48.76 104.34
CA LYS A 83 -83.50 -48.07 103.49
C LYS A 83 -83.69 -48.34 101.99
N ASP A 84 -84.17 -49.52 101.62
CA ASP A 84 -84.31 -49.94 100.22
C ASP A 84 -85.55 -49.34 99.52
N ASP A 85 -86.44 -48.66 100.24
CA ASP A 85 -87.67 -48.06 99.70
C ASP A 85 -87.47 -46.65 99.08
N ILE A 86 -86.27 -46.06 99.17
CA ILE A 86 -85.95 -44.71 98.70
C ILE A 86 -84.90 -44.79 97.58
N LYS A 87 -85.31 -44.65 96.32
CA LYS A 87 -84.41 -44.86 95.16
C LYS A 87 -84.25 -43.63 94.26
N THR A 88 -85.15 -42.65 94.33
CA THR A 88 -85.11 -41.42 93.51
C THR A 88 -85.37 -40.15 94.33
N ILE A 89 -85.10 -38.98 93.75
CA ILE A 89 -85.42 -37.67 94.37
C ILE A 89 -86.92 -37.52 94.61
N ALA A 90 -87.74 -38.02 93.68
CA ALA A 90 -89.21 -37.98 93.80
C ALA A 90 -89.70 -38.78 95.02
N ASP A 91 -89.13 -39.97 95.28
CA ASP A 91 -89.49 -40.79 96.44
C ASP A 91 -89.19 -40.07 97.77
N PHE A 92 -88.08 -39.31 97.82
CA PHE A 92 -87.64 -38.59 99.01
C PHE A 92 -88.60 -37.44 99.38
N VAL A 93 -89.15 -36.74 98.38
CA VAL A 93 -90.17 -35.69 98.59
C VAL A 93 -91.53 -36.31 98.92
N THR A 94 -91.93 -37.36 98.20
CA THR A 94 -93.26 -37.99 98.34
C THR A 94 -93.42 -38.74 99.67
N SER A 95 -92.32 -39.16 100.30
CA SER A 95 -92.33 -39.86 101.60
C SER A 95 -92.50 -38.95 102.83
N GLY A 96 -92.54 -37.62 102.67
CA GLY A 96 -92.70 -36.67 103.79
C GLY A 96 -91.48 -36.61 104.75
N LEU A 97 -90.33 -37.11 104.33
CA LEU A 97 -89.08 -37.17 105.10
C LEU A 97 -88.44 -35.80 105.36
N ASN A 98 -88.84 -34.78 104.59
CA ASN A 98 -88.43 -33.40 104.73
C ASN A 98 -89.10 -32.65 105.91
N SER A 99 -89.97 -33.29 106.69
CA SER A 99 -90.78 -32.61 107.72
C SER A 99 -90.90 -33.34 109.08
N LYS A 100 -90.08 -34.36 109.38
CA LYS A 100 -90.13 -35.12 110.64
C LYS A 100 -88.78 -35.16 111.38
N LEU A 101 -88.82 -35.09 112.71
CA LEU A 101 -87.67 -35.22 113.61
C LEU A 101 -87.37 -36.69 113.93
N TYR A 102 -86.10 -37.07 113.91
CA TYR A 102 -85.60 -38.41 114.24
C TYR A 102 -84.75 -38.38 115.52
N GLU A 103 -84.87 -39.38 116.39
CA GLU A 103 -84.03 -39.59 117.58
C GLU A 103 -83.00 -40.71 117.33
N LEU A 104 -81.79 -40.57 117.87
CA LEU A 104 -80.74 -41.61 117.85
C LEU A 104 -80.67 -42.30 119.21
N ILE A 105 -80.61 -43.64 119.22
CA ILE A 105 -80.33 -44.44 120.42
C ILE A 105 -78.92 -45.03 120.27
N VAL A 106 -78.11 -44.91 121.32
CA VAL A 106 -76.80 -45.56 121.42
C VAL A 106 -76.81 -46.39 122.70
N GLU A 107 -76.66 -47.70 122.56
CA GLU A 107 -76.40 -48.60 123.70
C GLU A 107 -74.91 -48.58 124.03
N THR A 108 -74.59 -48.43 125.31
CA THR A 108 -73.25 -48.60 125.90
C THR A 108 -73.34 -49.64 127.02
N GLU A 109 -72.22 -50.21 127.46
CA GLU A 109 -72.18 -51.24 128.53
C GLU A 109 -72.68 -50.74 129.92
N GLU A 110 -73.04 -49.46 130.03
CA GLU A 110 -73.82 -48.91 131.15
C GLU A 110 -75.09 -48.22 130.59
N ASP A 111 -76.27 -48.59 131.12
CA ASP A 111 -77.61 -48.31 130.58
C ASP A 111 -78.07 -46.83 130.64
N GLN A 112 -77.41 -45.91 129.93
CA GLN A 112 -77.86 -44.50 129.83
C GLN A 112 -77.97 -43.97 128.39
N VAL A 113 -79.18 -43.50 128.03
CA VAL A 113 -79.51 -42.99 126.68
C VAL A 113 -79.45 -41.46 126.64
N ASN A 114 -78.79 -40.91 125.61
CA ASN A 114 -78.55 -39.47 125.43
C ASN A 114 -79.13 -38.98 124.07
N LYS A 115 -79.75 -37.78 124.01
CA LYS A 115 -80.62 -37.35 122.89
C LYS A 115 -80.22 -36.00 122.25
N GLN A 116 -80.31 -35.86 120.92
CA GLN A 116 -80.17 -34.58 120.18
C GLN A 116 -81.03 -34.52 118.88
N PRO A 117 -81.53 -33.33 118.44
CA PRO A 117 -82.34 -33.13 117.22
C PRO A 117 -81.55 -32.65 115.97
N LEU A 118 -82.22 -32.60 114.80
CA LEU A 118 -81.67 -32.22 113.47
C LEU A 118 -82.37 -31.00 112.82
N ASP A 119 -81.69 -30.35 111.87
CA ASP A 119 -82.10 -29.10 111.19
C ASP A 119 -82.97 -29.32 109.93
N LYS A 120 -84.00 -28.47 109.78
CA LYS A 120 -85.10 -28.53 108.81
C LYS A 120 -84.74 -28.01 107.41
N ASP A 121 -83.95 -26.93 107.31
CA ASP A 121 -83.96 -26.11 106.08
C ASP A 121 -83.02 -26.62 104.97
N LYS A 122 -82.22 -27.66 105.23
CA LYS A 122 -81.26 -28.26 104.27
C LYS A 122 -81.25 -29.80 104.28
N PRO A 123 -82.40 -30.48 104.13
CA PRO A 123 -82.55 -31.90 104.46
C PRO A 123 -81.57 -32.83 103.71
N TYR A 124 -81.29 -32.56 102.43
CA TYR A 124 -80.34 -33.36 101.63
C TYR A 124 -78.86 -33.16 101.99
N THR A 125 -78.51 -32.03 102.62
CA THR A 125 -77.11 -31.73 103.01
C THR A 125 -76.84 -32.06 104.47
N THR A 126 -77.80 -31.81 105.37
CA THR A 126 -77.66 -32.08 106.80
C THR A 126 -77.39 -33.57 107.08
N PHE A 127 -78.06 -34.47 106.35
CA PHE A 127 -77.87 -35.94 106.47
C PHE A 127 -76.47 -36.46 106.09
N ARG A 128 -75.59 -35.62 105.52
CA ARG A 128 -74.18 -35.97 105.19
C ARG A 128 -73.16 -35.42 106.22
N THR A 129 -73.60 -34.82 107.33
CA THR A 129 -72.71 -34.03 108.21
C THR A 129 -72.12 -34.83 109.38
N LYS A 130 -70.93 -35.40 109.16
CA LYS A 130 -69.90 -35.82 110.15
C LYS A 130 -70.35 -36.08 111.62
N PHE A 131 -70.63 -37.33 111.96
CA PHE A 131 -70.53 -37.79 113.35
C PHE A 131 -69.03 -37.94 113.72
N ALA A 132 -68.57 -37.25 114.77
CA ALA A 132 -67.16 -37.19 115.13
C ALA A 132 -66.91 -37.50 116.61
N ILE A 133 -66.66 -38.77 116.94
CA ILE A 133 -66.16 -39.15 118.26
C ILE A 133 -64.64 -38.93 118.28
N ARG A 134 -64.18 -38.13 119.24
CA ARG A 134 -62.75 -37.80 119.45
C ARG A 134 -62.22 -38.53 120.67
N ASN A 135 -61.13 -39.27 120.51
CA ASN A 135 -60.48 -39.98 121.60
C ASN A 135 -59.84 -38.99 122.60
N LYS A 136 -60.20 -39.10 123.88
CA LYS A 136 -59.84 -38.15 124.95
C LYS A 136 -58.32 -38.09 125.24
N PHE A 137 -57.59 -39.17 124.96
CA PHE A 137 -56.14 -39.28 125.24
C PHE A 137 -55.26 -39.04 124.02
N THR A 138 -55.64 -39.56 122.85
CA THR A 138 -54.82 -39.46 121.63
C THR A 138 -55.17 -38.28 120.73
N LYS A 139 -56.25 -37.54 121.05
CA LYS A 139 -56.86 -36.46 120.24
C LYS A 139 -57.30 -36.86 118.82
N ALA A 140 -57.09 -38.11 118.42
CA ALA A 140 -57.50 -38.68 117.14
C ALA A 140 -59.03 -38.68 117.01
N GLN A 141 -59.51 -38.49 115.78
CA GLN A 141 -60.90 -38.42 115.40
C GLN A 141 -61.19 -39.58 114.44
N SER A 142 -62.29 -40.31 114.65
CA SER A 142 -62.71 -41.36 113.72
C SER A 142 -63.20 -40.78 112.40
N ASN A 143 -63.04 -41.56 111.32
CA ASN A 143 -63.56 -41.26 109.98
C ASN A 143 -64.83 -42.06 109.66
N TYR A 144 -65.41 -42.78 110.63
CA TYR A 144 -66.55 -43.66 110.40
C TYR A 144 -67.82 -42.88 110.05
N GLN A 145 -68.38 -43.17 108.88
CA GLN A 145 -69.64 -42.61 108.37
C GLN A 145 -70.66 -43.75 108.26
N SER A 146 -71.77 -43.67 109.00
CA SER A 146 -72.80 -44.72 109.02
C SER A 146 -73.92 -44.54 107.99
N PHE A 147 -74.10 -43.34 107.41
CA PHE A 147 -75.16 -43.06 106.42
C PHE A 147 -74.68 -42.12 105.30
N GLU A 148 -74.88 -42.54 104.04
CA GLU A 148 -74.81 -41.67 102.86
C GLU A 148 -75.62 -42.29 101.70
N PHE A 149 -76.53 -41.52 101.08
CA PHE A 149 -77.23 -41.93 99.84
C PHE A 149 -76.31 -41.67 98.64
N ARG A 150 -75.88 -42.73 97.94
CA ARG A 150 -74.83 -42.65 96.90
C ARG A 150 -75.31 -42.43 95.47
N ASP A 151 -76.56 -42.80 95.15
CA ASP A 151 -77.03 -42.91 93.76
C ASP A 151 -77.97 -41.78 93.30
N ILE A 152 -78.10 -40.71 94.10
CA ILE A 152 -78.96 -39.55 93.82
C ILE A 152 -78.10 -38.32 93.48
N LYS A 153 -78.22 -37.80 92.25
CA LYS A 153 -77.54 -36.58 91.75
C LYS A 153 -78.51 -35.40 91.65
N PRO A 154 -78.11 -34.17 92.04
CA PRO A 154 -78.96 -32.97 91.89
C PRO A 154 -79.12 -32.55 90.41
N PRO A 155 -80.19 -31.81 90.05
CA PRO A 155 -80.34 -31.22 88.71
C PRO A 155 -79.28 -30.15 88.42
N LYS A 156 -78.91 -29.98 87.15
CA LYS A 156 -77.95 -28.96 86.71
C LYS A 156 -78.57 -27.57 86.68
N GLU A 157 -77.95 -26.62 87.36
CA GLU A 157 -78.39 -25.22 87.38
C GLU A 157 -77.83 -24.40 86.19
N LYS A 158 -78.34 -23.18 86.01
CA LYS A 158 -78.06 -22.24 84.91
C LYS A 158 -76.62 -22.21 84.41
N ALA A 159 -75.64 -22.04 85.31
CA ALA A 159 -74.22 -21.95 84.95
C ALA A 159 -73.60 -23.26 84.42
N GLU A 160 -74.23 -24.41 84.69
CA GLU A 160 -73.83 -25.72 84.16
C GLU A 160 -74.51 -26.00 82.82
N LEU A 161 -75.73 -25.49 82.62
CA LEU A 161 -76.46 -25.52 81.35
C LEU A 161 -75.81 -24.62 80.30
N ASP A 162 -75.27 -23.46 80.70
CA ASP A 162 -74.47 -22.57 79.84
C ASP A 162 -73.28 -23.33 79.22
N LYS A 163 -72.55 -24.09 80.06
CA LYS A 163 -71.42 -24.92 79.61
C LYS A 163 -71.85 -26.13 78.77
N LEU A 164 -73.01 -26.70 79.05
CA LEU A 164 -73.56 -27.83 78.30
C LEU A 164 -74.04 -27.41 76.89
N GLY A 165 -74.54 -26.18 76.76
CA GLY A 165 -75.10 -25.66 75.51
C GLY A 165 -74.10 -25.00 74.56
N GLN A 166 -72.87 -24.73 74.99
CA GLN A 166 -71.91 -23.94 74.23
C GLN A 166 -71.43 -24.67 72.95
N ILE A 167 -71.41 -23.94 71.82
CA ILE A 167 -70.76 -24.38 70.57
C ILE A 167 -69.38 -23.73 70.48
N SER A 168 -68.39 -24.51 70.06
CA SER A 168 -67.01 -24.07 69.87
C SER A 168 -66.90 -23.09 68.70
N PRO A 169 -66.18 -21.95 68.84
CA PRO A 169 -66.06 -20.98 67.76
C PRO A 169 -65.31 -21.54 66.56
N ASP A 170 -64.28 -22.37 66.78
CA ASP A 170 -63.45 -22.97 65.73
C ASP A 170 -64.09 -24.24 65.14
N GLU A 171 -64.26 -24.32 63.82
CA GLU A 171 -65.13 -25.34 63.19
C GLU A 171 -64.58 -26.78 63.33
N LYS A 172 -63.28 -26.93 63.59
CA LYS A 172 -62.62 -28.22 63.82
C LYS A 172 -62.97 -28.86 65.17
N ASP A 173 -63.22 -28.05 66.20
CA ASP A 173 -63.45 -28.54 67.56
C ASP A 173 -64.93 -28.94 67.79
N ARG A 174 -65.84 -28.45 66.95
CA ARG A 174 -67.30 -28.66 67.00
C ARG A 174 -67.76 -30.12 66.91
N ILE A 175 -66.86 -31.06 66.60
CA ILE A 175 -67.16 -32.50 66.64
C ILE A 175 -67.54 -32.95 68.07
N ASN A 176 -66.92 -32.35 69.08
CA ASN A 176 -67.11 -32.69 70.50
C ASN A 176 -68.29 -31.96 71.17
N ASP A 177 -68.81 -30.90 70.55
CA ASP A 177 -69.89 -30.09 71.11
C ASP A 177 -71.17 -30.91 71.31
N LYS A 178 -71.91 -30.61 72.39
CA LYS A 178 -73.21 -31.24 72.66
C LYS A 178 -74.34 -30.64 71.82
N VAL A 179 -74.30 -29.35 71.47
CA VAL A 179 -75.22 -28.74 70.50
C VAL A 179 -74.58 -28.77 69.11
N LYS A 180 -75.36 -29.06 68.06
CA LYS A 180 -74.90 -29.02 66.67
C LYS A 180 -75.87 -28.22 65.81
N ILE A 181 -75.32 -27.37 64.94
CA ILE A 181 -76.02 -26.75 63.81
C ILE A 181 -75.62 -27.49 62.53
N GLU A 182 -76.60 -27.80 61.67
CA GLU A 182 -76.41 -28.54 60.42
C GLU A 182 -77.15 -27.84 59.28
N PHE A 183 -76.42 -27.42 58.24
CA PHE A 183 -76.96 -26.71 57.09
C PHE A 183 -77.48 -27.69 56.03
N LEU A 184 -78.71 -27.45 55.54
CA LEU A 184 -79.45 -28.33 54.66
C LEU A 184 -79.45 -27.78 53.23
N ASN A 185 -78.72 -28.45 52.32
CA ASN A 185 -78.61 -28.06 50.90
C ASN A 185 -78.19 -26.60 50.66
N PHE A 186 -77.49 -25.99 51.62
CA PHE A 186 -77.10 -24.58 51.61
C PHE A 186 -75.57 -24.45 51.68
N LYS A 187 -74.95 -23.86 50.66
CA LYS A 187 -73.50 -23.62 50.60
C LYS A 187 -73.20 -22.15 50.91
N ARG A 188 -72.58 -21.89 52.07
CA ARG A 188 -72.32 -20.54 52.58
C ARG A 188 -71.48 -19.72 51.59
N ASN A 189 -70.34 -20.24 51.15
CA ASN A 189 -69.36 -19.55 50.29
C ASN A 189 -69.82 -19.09 48.89
N ILE A 190 -71.02 -19.46 48.44
CA ILE A 190 -71.60 -19.04 47.14
C ILE A 190 -73.00 -18.42 47.28
N LYS A 191 -73.47 -18.21 48.51
CA LYS A 191 -74.76 -17.59 48.83
C LYS A 191 -74.57 -16.40 49.77
N LEU A 192 -75.50 -15.45 49.73
CA LEU A 192 -75.50 -14.34 50.67
C LEU A 192 -75.93 -14.83 52.06
N ALA A 193 -75.50 -14.13 53.11
CA ALA A 193 -75.79 -14.51 54.49
C ALA A 193 -77.28 -14.42 54.81
N SER A 194 -77.97 -13.41 54.28
CA SER A 194 -79.41 -13.21 54.41
C SER A 194 -80.26 -14.40 53.94
N GLU A 195 -79.80 -15.14 52.93
CA GLU A 195 -80.52 -16.30 52.41
C GLU A 195 -80.68 -17.41 53.46
N VAL A 196 -79.79 -17.51 54.46
CA VAL A 196 -79.81 -18.60 55.46
C VAL A 196 -80.91 -18.45 56.51
N ALA A 197 -81.46 -17.24 56.70
CA ALA A 197 -82.45 -16.93 57.72
C ALA A 197 -83.91 -17.21 57.30
N ALA A 198 -84.13 -17.71 56.08
CA ALA A 198 -85.47 -18.01 55.57
C ALA A 198 -86.21 -19.07 56.40
N LYS A 199 -87.53 -18.89 56.56
CA LYS A 199 -88.42 -19.81 57.29
C LYS A 199 -89.33 -20.61 56.37
N ASP A 200 -89.80 -21.75 56.85
CA ASP A 200 -90.79 -22.62 56.23
C ASP A 200 -92.24 -22.24 56.63
N GLU A 201 -93.20 -22.94 56.03
CA GLU A 201 -94.65 -22.75 56.24
C GLU A 201 -95.10 -22.99 57.68
N ASN A 202 -94.30 -23.70 58.48
CA ASN A 202 -94.56 -24.00 59.90
C ASN A 202 -93.79 -23.06 60.86
N GLY A 203 -93.11 -22.03 60.33
CA GLY A 203 -92.34 -21.06 61.10
C GLY A 203 -90.95 -21.52 61.57
N LYS A 204 -90.48 -22.69 61.12
CA LYS A 204 -89.11 -23.19 61.38
C LYS A 204 -88.13 -22.66 60.34
N PHE A 205 -86.84 -22.69 60.62
CA PHE A 205 -85.83 -22.26 59.64
C PHE A 205 -85.62 -23.32 58.55
N LYS A 206 -85.56 -22.88 57.29
CA LYS A 206 -85.58 -23.76 56.10
C LYS A 206 -84.23 -24.42 55.79
N TYR A 207 -83.13 -23.71 56.04
CA TYR A 207 -81.80 -24.08 55.55
C TYR A 207 -80.84 -24.60 56.62
N PHE A 208 -81.28 -24.75 57.86
CA PHE A 208 -80.49 -25.39 58.91
C PHE A 208 -81.38 -26.00 60.01
N ASN A 209 -80.86 -27.03 60.68
CA ASN A 209 -81.39 -27.57 61.92
C ASN A 209 -80.40 -27.31 63.06
N ILE A 210 -80.91 -27.11 64.28
CA ILE A 210 -80.12 -27.11 65.51
C ILE A 210 -80.69 -28.15 66.49
N TYR A 211 -79.82 -28.91 67.15
CA TYR A 211 -80.23 -29.94 68.09
C TYR A 211 -79.16 -30.24 69.14
N LEU A 212 -79.59 -30.74 70.29
CA LEU A 212 -78.73 -31.20 71.39
C LEU A 212 -78.55 -32.73 71.30
N LYS A 213 -77.30 -33.18 71.24
CA LYS A 213 -76.88 -34.59 71.40
C LYS A 213 -77.08 -34.98 72.87
N GLN A 214 -78.15 -35.70 73.20
CA GLN A 214 -78.36 -36.19 74.57
C GLN A 214 -77.32 -37.24 74.98
N ASP A 215 -77.02 -37.28 76.27
CA ASP A 215 -76.07 -38.24 76.86
C ASP A 215 -76.87 -39.30 77.62
N ASN A 216 -76.88 -40.54 77.12
CA ASN A 216 -77.73 -41.61 77.65
C ASN A 216 -77.39 -42.04 79.10
N ASN A 217 -76.30 -41.53 79.67
CA ASN A 217 -75.89 -41.75 81.05
C ASN A 217 -76.30 -40.63 82.02
N ASP A 218 -76.99 -39.58 81.55
CA ASP A 218 -77.55 -38.52 82.40
C ASP A 218 -79.04 -38.79 82.70
N ALA A 219 -79.47 -38.58 83.94
CA ALA A 219 -80.81 -38.98 84.41
C ALA A 219 -81.92 -37.97 84.05
N LEU A 220 -81.54 -36.80 83.54
CA LEU A 220 -82.46 -35.72 83.14
C LEU A 220 -82.31 -35.43 81.65
N GLN A 221 -83.43 -35.17 80.98
CA GLN A 221 -83.46 -34.73 79.59
C GLN A 221 -83.43 -33.21 79.48
N TYR A 222 -82.83 -32.72 78.40
CA TYR A 222 -82.68 -31.30 78.09
C TYR A 222 -83.16 -30.99 76.67
N GLU A 223 -83.61 -29.76 76.43
CA GLU A 223 -84.12 -29.29 75.14
C GLU A 223 -83.59 -27.90 74.76
N ILE A 224 -83.60 -27.61 73.44
CA ILE A 224 -83.22 -26.31 72.88
C ILE A 224 -84.48 -25.43 72.79
N VAL A 225 -84.42 -24.22 73.31
CA VAL A 225 -85.49 -23.22 73.26
C VAL A 225 -84.97 -21.85 72.79
N ASN A 226 -85.88 -20.95 72.41
CA ASN A 226 -85.60 -19.55 72.05
C ASN A 226 -84.56 -19.36 70.91
N LEU A 227 -84.71 -20.15 69.83
CA LEU A 227 -83.85 -20.07 68.63
C LEU A 227 -84.14 -18.84 67.76
N ASN A 228 -83.09 -18.11 67.37
CA ASN A 228 -83.14 -16.99 66.42
C ASN A 228 -81.85 -16.88 65.57
N VAL A 229 -81.89 -16.10 64.47
CA VAL A 229 -80.74 -15.86 63.57
C VAL A 229 -80.71 -14.40 63.11
N ARG A 230 -79.52 -13.79 63.06
CA ARG A 230 -79.26 -12.46 62.51
C ARG A 230 -78.19 -12.51 61.42
N THR A 231 -78.42 -11.85 60.30
CA THR A 231 -77.57 -11.89 59.10
C THR A 231 -77.07 -10.50 58.69
N ASP A 232 -75.91 -10.44 58.04
CA ASP A 232 -75.24 -9.21 57.58
C ASP A 232 -74.45 -9.51 56.29
N ASP A 233 -75.04 -9.18 55.14
CA ASP A 233 -74.47 -9.46 53.81
C ASP A 233 -73.26 -8.58 53.48
N GLU A 234 -73.23 -7.35 53.98
CA GLU A 234 -72.11 -6.40 53.81
C GLU A 234 -70.82 -6.93 54.45
N LYS A 235 -70.95 -7.79 55.47
CA LYS A 235 -69.83 -8.48 56.13
C LYS A 235 -69.74 -9.98 55.79
N SER A 236 -70.65 -10.49 54.95
CA SER A 236 -70.77 -11.92 54.63
C SER A 236 -70.93 -12.81 55.89
N THR A 237 -71.71 -12.38 56.90
CA THR A 237 -71.82 -13.09 58.20
C THR A 237 -73.23 -13.40 58.68
N ALA A 238 -73.38 -14.49 59.45
CA ALA A 238 -74.62 -14.87 60.14
C ALA A 238 -74.34 -15.33 61.59
N ILE A 239 -75.21 -14.94 62.52
CA ILE A 239 -75.14 -15.26 63.96
C ILE A 239 -76.41 -16.00 64.37
N PHE A 240 -76.27 -17.13 65.06
CA PHE A 240 -77.34 -18.01 65.52
C PHE A 240 -77.39 -17.99 67.05
N SER A 241 -78.56 -17.75 67.65
CA SER A 241 -78.73 -17.61 69.11
C SER A 241 -79.78 -18.57 69.66
N TYR A 242 -79.54 -19.20 70.82
CA TYR A 242 -80.44 -20.21 71.43
C TYR A 242 -80.20 -20.40 72.95
N GLN A 243 -81.06 -21.17 73.63
CA GLN A 243 -80.94 -21.54 75.06
C GLN A 243 -81.15 -23.04 75.27
N VAL A 244 -80.65 -23.58 76.39
CA VAL A 244 -80.83 -24.98 76.84
C VAL A 244 -81.63 -25.01 78.15
N LYS A 245 -82.71 -25.81 78.20
CA LYS A 245 -83.59 -25.98 79.37
C LYS A 245 -83.64 -27.43 79.84
N VAL A 246 -83.75 -27.66 81.15
CA VAL A 246 -84.08 -28.97 81.72
C VAL A 246 -85.56 -29.27 81.48
N LYS A 247 -85.85 -30.33 80.72
CA LYS A 247 -87.19 -30.59 80.16
C LYS A 247 -88.27 -30.89 81.20
N SER A 248 -87.88 -31.42 82.36
CA SER A 248 -88.79 -31.87 83.42
C SER A 248 -88.94 -30.90 84.60
N ILE A 249 -88.34 -29.70 84.53
CA ILE A 249 -88.37 -28.71 85.62
C ILE A 249 -88.72 -27.34 85.04
N ASP A 250 -89.77 -26.72 85.57
CA ASP A 250 -90.26 -25.41 85.11
C ASP A 250 -89.89 -24.30 86.12
N ASP A 251 -88.60 -23.98 86.21
CA ASP A 251 -88.03 -22.87 86.98
C ASP A 251 -86.82 -22.31 86.19
N ASP A 252 -86.73 -20.98 86.07
CA ASP A 252 -85.69 -20.26 85.31
C ASP A 252 -84.25 -20.54 85.80
N LYS A 253 -84.06 -21.03 87.02
CA LYS A 253 -82.77 -21.53 87.53
C LYS A 253 -82.25 -22.74 86.76
N PHE A 254 -83.11 -23.45 86.03
CA PHE A 254 -82.80 -24.63 85.22
C PHE A 254 -82.96 -24.36 83.71
N THR A 255 -82.82 -23.09 83.30
CA THR A 255 -82.70 -22.65 81.91
C THR A 255 -81.44 -21.80 81.74
N SER A 256 -80.63 -22.07 80.71
CA SER A 256 -79.37 -21.36 80.42
C SER A 256 -79.57 -19.86 80.13
N ASN A 257 -78.49 -19.11 80.10
CA ASN A 257 -78.41 -17.82 79.39
C ASN A 257 -78.48 -18.03 77.86
N ILE A 258 -78.71 -16.95 77.10
CA ILE A 258 -78.67 -17.00 75.63
C ILE A 258 -77.23 -17.24 75.17
N LEU A 259 -77.06 -18.23 74.30
CA LEU A 259 -75.79 -18.66 73.71
C LEU A 259 -75.80 -18.33 72.22
N GLU A 260 -74.66 -17.90 71.66
CA GLU A 260 -74.54 -17.47 70.26
C GLU A 260 -73.37 -18.15 69.53
N VAL A 261 -73.49 -18.34 68.21
CA VAL A 261 -72.40 -18.78 67.32
C VAL A 261 -72.44 -18.03 65.98
N LYS A 262 -71.27 -17.63 65.47
CA LYS A 262 -71.08 -16.86 64.23
C LYS A 262 -70.48 -17.70 63.11
N PHE A 263 -70.88 -17.41 61.89
CA PHE A 263 -70.28 -17.84 60.63
C PHE A 263 -69.99 -16.61 59.75
N ASP A 264 -68.88 -16.59 59.01
CA ASP A 264 -68.40 -15.46 58.20
C ASP A 264 -67.82 -15.85 56.84
N ASP A 265 -68.18 -17.03 56.35
CA ASP A 265 -67.71 -17.63 55.11
C ASP A 265 -68.74 -17.57 53.97
N PHE A 266 -69.55 -16.50 53.92
CA PHE A 266 -70.56 -16.30 52.87
C PHE A 266 -70.00 -15.57 51.63
N ALA A 267 -70.76 -15.54 50.54
CA ALA A 267 -70.33 -14.92 49.28
C ALA A 267 -70.02 -13.42 49.41
N LYS A 268 -69.12 -12.92 48.54
CA LYS A 268 -68.67 -11.52 48.51
C LYS A 268 -69.43 -10.66 47.50
N THR A 269 -69.61 -9.39 47.83
CA THR A 269 -70.27 -8.40 46.96
C THR A 269 -69.29 -7.67 46.04
N SER A 270 -69.80 -6.95 45.03
CA SER A 270 -69.00 -6.09 44.15
C SER A 270 -68.14 -5.09 44.93
N THR A 271 -68.70 -4.50 45.98
CA THR A 271 -68.03 -3.55 46.88
C THR A 271 -66.80 -4.17 47.55
N GLN A 272 -66.92 -5.40 48.07
CA GLN A 272 -65.81 -6.12 48.68
C GLN A 272 -64.74 -6.56 47.66
N LEU A 273 -65.12 -6.81 46.40
CA LEU A 273 -64.15 -7.05 45.31
C LEU A 273 -63.38 -5.76 44.94
N THR A 274 -64.03 -4.59 44.97
CA THR A 274 -63.38 -3.28 44.84
C THR A 274 -62.39 -3.04 46.00
N GLU A 275 -62.78 -3.32 47.25
CA GLU A 275 -61.85 -3.24 48.40
C GLU A 275 -60.66 -4.20 48.27
N TYR A 276 -60.90 -5.44 47.82
CA TYR A 276 -59.84 -6.42 47.62
C TYR A 276 -58.88 -6.02 46.49
N LEU A 277 -59.40 -5.49 45.36
CA LEU A 277 -58.59 -4.91 44.29
C LEU A 277 -57.74 -3.73 44.80
N ASN A 278 -58.28 -2.89 45.70
CA ASN A 278 -57.54 -1.77 46.30
C ASN A 278 -56.40 -2.19 47.23
N GLN A 279 -56.43 -3.43 47.76
CA GLN A 279 -55.35 -4.00 48.58
C GLN A 279 -54.24 -4.68 47.77
N LEU A 280 -54.42 -4.87 46.45
CA LEU A 280 -53.39 -5.48 45.60
C LEU A 280 -52.21 -4.54 45.36
N THR A 281 -51.01 -5.10 45.28
CA THR A 281 -49.79 -4.47 44.77
C THR A 281 -49.43 -5.06 43.41
N PHE A 282 -48.86 -4.23 42.52
CA PHE A 282 -48.60 -4.59 41.13
C PHE A 282 -47.12 -4.42 40.77
N SER A 283 -46.58 -5.35 39.98
CA SER A 283 -45.21 -5.28 39.46
C SER A 283 -45.13 -5.94 38.07
N TYR A 284 -43.96 -5.90 37.44
CA TYR A 284 -43.72 -6.47 36.10
C TYR A 284 -42.57 -7.49 36.11
N GLU A 285 -42.76 -8.61 35.42
CA GLU A 285 -41.76 -9.66 35.27
C GLU A 285 -40.48 -9.14 34.56
N ASN A 286 -39.32 -9.20 35.23
CA ASN A 286 -38.02 -8.77 34.69
C ASN A 286 -37.97 -7.31 34.18
N ALA A 287 -38.65 -6.39 34.88
CA ALA A 287 -38.71 -4.96 34.53
C ALA A 287 -37.32 -4.35 34.23
N THR A 288 -36.32 -4.60 35.08
CA THR A 288 -34.97 -4.00 34.97
C THR A 288 -34.20 -4.37 33.70
N GLN A 289 -34.61 -5.40 32.97
CA GLN A 289 -34.03 -5.84 31.70
C GLN A 289 -34.92 -5.51 30.49
N THR A 290 -36.17 -5.11 30.72
CA THR A 290 -37.17 -4.85 29.68
C THR A 290 -37.28 -3.35 29.42
N PHE A 291 -37.19 -2.93 28.15
CA PHE A 291 -37.52 -1.55 27.79
C PHE A 291 -39.05 -1.35 27.82
N ILE A 292 -39.52 -0.16 28.19
CA ILE A 292 -40.95 0.08 28.47
C ILE A 292 -41.86 -0.13 27.24
N GLN A 293 -41.31 0.13 26.04
CA GLN A 293 -41.96 -0.11 24.74
C GLN A 293 -42.31 -1.59 24.48
N ASP A 294 -41.55 -2.51 25.08
CA ASP A 294 -41.65 -3.97 24.85
C ASP A 294 -42.51 -4.67 25.93
N ALA A 295 -43.17 -3.89 26.78
CA ALA A 295 -43.96 -4.43 27.90
C ALA A 295 -45.36 -4.90 27.46
N VAL A 296 -45.83 -6.02 28.03
CA VAL A 296 -47.11 -6.65 27.70
C VAL A 296 -47.91 -7.05 28.94
N GLN A 297 -49.24 -6.92 28.86
CA GLN A 297 -50.17 -7.12 29.99
C GLN A 297 -50.01 -8.48 30.70
N THR A 298 -49.68 -9.55 29.96
CA THR A 298 -49.56 -10.92 30.49
C THR A 298 -48.40 -11.12 31.47
N LYS A 299 -47.51 -10.13 31.61
CA LYS A 299 -46.36 -10.14 32.52
C LYS A 299 -46.54 -9.26 33.76
N VAL A 300 -47.74 -8.71 33.96
CA VAL A 300 -48.10 -7.98 35.18
C VAL A 300 -48.42 -8.98 36.30
N ILE A 301 -47.77 -8.80 37.44
CA ILE A 301 -47.92 -9.63 38.63
C ILE A 301 -48.72 -8.83 39.66
N ALA A 302 -49.83 -9.38 40.17
CA ALA A 302 -50.60 -8.77 41.25
C ALA A 302 -50.57 -9.64 42.51
N LYS A 303 -50.36 -9.00 43.66
CA LYS A 303 -50.18 -9.66 44.96
C LYS A 303 -51.00 -8.99 46.06
N ASN A 304 -51.60 -9.78 46.95
CA ASN A 304 -52.09 -9.28 48.24
C ASN A 304 -51.10 -9.70 49.33
N ASN A 305 -50.52 -8.74 50.06
CA ASN A 305 -49.56 -8.99 51.13
C ASN A 305 -48.42 -9.98 50.78
N GLY A 306 -47.93 -9.92 49.54
CA GLY A 306 -46.85 -10.77 49.02
C GLY A 306 -47.28 -12.13 48.43
N VAL A 307 -48.54 -12.54 48.61
CA VAL A 307 -49.13 -13.75 48.02
C VAL A 307 -49.72 -13.43 46.65
N ASP A 308 -49.48 -14.29 45.66
CA ASP A 308 -50.03 -14.17 44.31
C ASP A 308 -51.57 -14.19 44.32
N LEU A 309 -52.19 -13.48 43.36
CA LEU A 309 -53.64 -13.43 43.20
C LEU A 309 -54.23 -14.86 43.06
N PRO A 310 -55.24 -15.25 43.88
CA PRO A 310 -55.87 -16.56 43.78
C PRO A 310 -56.48 -16.83 42.40
N THR A 311 -56.39 -18.08 41.93
CA THR A 311 -56.76 -18.50 40.57
C THR A 311 -58.24 -18.37 40.21
N ASN A 312 -59.13 -18.11 41.19
CA ASN A 312 -60.53 -17.79 40.92
C ASN A 312 -60.75 -16.32 40.51
N TYR A 313 -59.73 -15.45 40.61
CA TYR A 313 -59.81 -14.06 40.18
C TYR A 313 -59.03 -13.80 38.88
N GLU A 314 -59.58 -12.95 38.03
CA GLU A 314 -58.97 -12.49 36.78
C GLU A 314 -58.76 -10.97 36.80
N LEU A 315 -57.58 -10.51 36.37
CA LEU A 315 -57.32 -9.10 36.09
C LEU A 315 -57.78 -8.75 34.68
N ILE A 316 -58.65 -7.76 34.57
CA ILE A 316 -59.13 -7.24 33.28
C ILE A 316 -58.50 -5.86 33.08
N PHE A 317 -57.60 -5.75 32.10
CA PHE A 317 -56.99 -4.47 31.71
C PHE A 317 -57.94 -3.68 30.80
N ILE A 318 -58.30 -2.48 31.24
CA ILE A 318 -59.07 -1.50 30.46
C ILE A 318 -58.12 -0.62 29.65
N GLU A 319 -56.96 -0.29 30.23
CA GLU A 319 -55.92 0.51 29.61
C GLU A 319 -54.54 0.03 30.08
N PHE A 320 -53.54 0.07 29.20
CA PHE A 320 -52.15 -0.30 29.49
C PHE A 320 -51.22 0.52 28.59
N LYS A 321 -50.74 1.67 29.08
CA LYS A 321 -49.93 2.61 28.29
C LYS A 321 -48.44 2.32 28.44
N THR A 322 -47.81 1.85 27.36
CA THR A 322 -46.35 1.68 27.25
C THR A 322 -45.64 2.96 26.80
N GLU A 323 -46.39 3.93 26.26
CA GLU A 323 -45.91 5.26 25.89
C GLU A 323 -46.06 6.23 27.07
N GLY A 324 -44.95 6.60 27.70
CA GLY A 324 -44.93 7.53 28.83
C GLY A 324 -43.66 8.39 28.86
N GLU A 325 -43.78 9.60 29.39
CA GLU A 325 -42.63 10.47 29.69
C GLU A 325 -41.89 9.98 30.95
N HIS A 326 -40.64 10.42 31.13
CA HIS A 326 -39.84 10.03 32.28
C HIS A 326 -40.39 10.65 33.58
N PRO A 327 -40.39 9.94 34.74
CA PRO A 327 -39.77 8.64 35.00
C PRO A 327 -40.55 7.43 34.46
N LYS A 328 -39.83 6.33 34.21
CA LYS A 328 -40.34 5.16 33.47
C LYS A 328 -41.41 4.38 34.25
N LYS A 329 -42.67 4.63 33.89
CA LYS A 329 -43.83 3.97 34.47
C LYS A 329 -44.85 3.57 33.40
N ILE A 330 -45.49 2.43 33.59
CA ILE A 330 -46.70 2.05 32.87
C ILE A 330 -47.88 2.49 33.73
N ASP A 331 -48.69 3.39 33.17
CA ASP A 331 -50.00 3.72 33.71
C ASP A 331 -51.03 2.75 33.10
N ALA A 332 -51.73 2.01 33.96
CA ALA A 332 -52.73 1.03 33.55
C ALA A 332 -54.00 1.15 34.40
N ILE A 333 -55.13 0.73 33.84
CA ILE A 333 -56.42 0.70 34.53
C ILE A 333 -56.91 -0.75 34.53
N VAL A 334 -57.17 -1.30 35.72
CA VAL A 334 -57.54 -2.71 35.92
C VAL A 334 -58.86 -2.86 36.67
N LYS A 335 -59.57 -3.95 36.38
CA LYS A 335 -60.68 -4.48 37.19
C LYS A 335 -60.35 -5.89 37.66
N LEU A 336 -61.00 -6.34 38.72
CA LEU A 336 -60.92 -7.71 39.20
C LEU A 336 -62.28 -8.41 38.99
N ARG A 337 -62.29 -9.52 38.25
CA ARG A 337 -63.45 -10.42 38.13
C ARG A 337 -63.29 -11.60 39.06
N ASP A 338 -64.34 -11.95 39.79
CA ASP A 338 -64.47 -13.27 40.41
C ASP A 338 -65.12 -14.25 39.41
N ASN A 339 -64.34 -15.23 38.95
CA ASN A 339 -64.75 -16.14 37.90
C ASN A 339 -65.81 -17.16 38.36
N ALA A 340 -66.00 -17.35 39.66
CA ALA A 340 -66.99 -18.30 40.20
C ALA A 340 -68.43 -17.76 40.16
N ASN A 341 -68.60 -16.44 40.26
CA ASN A 341 -69.90 -15.76 40.36
C ASN A 341 -70.07 -14.62 39.34
N ASN A 342 -69.05 -14.39 38.49
CA ASN A 342 -68.99 -13.37 37.44
C ASN A 342 -69.28 -11.93 37.93
N ILE A 343 -68.98 -11.67 39.20
CA ILE A 343 -69.04 -10.32 39.80
C ILE A 343 -67.72 -9.63 39.48
N ILE A 344 -67.78 -8.36 39.09
CA ILE A 344 -66.61 -7.57 38.66
C ILE A 344 -66.53 -6.32 39.52
N SER A 345 -65.34 -6.00 40.03
CA SER A 345 -65.07 -4.79 40.79
C SER A 345 -65.22 -3.51 39.94
N ASP A 346 -65.19 -2.37 40.63
CA ASP A 346 -64.88 -1.09 40.01
C ASP A 346 -63.45 -1.06 39.47
N ALA A 347 -63.18 -0.09 38.60
CA ALA A 347 -61.86 0.09 38.00
C ALA A 347 -60.89 0.77 38.98
N ARG A 348 -59.64 0.32 38.99
CA ARG A 348 -58.52 0.91 39.74
C ARG A 348 -57.40 1.28 38.77
N SER A 349 -56.92 2.53 38.86
CA SER A 349 -55.67 2.93 38.21
C SER A 349 -54.47 2.40 39.00
N ILE A 350 -53.49 1.86 38.30
CA ILE A 350 -52.26 1.28 38.84
C ILE A 350 -51.04 1.83 38.10
N GLU A 351 -49.93 1.94 38.81
CA GLU A 351 -48.64 2.35 38.27
C GLU A 351 -47.64 1.21 38.41
N ILE A 352 -46.87 0.92 37.36
CA ILE A 352 -45.84 -0.12 37.37
C ILE A 352 -44.50 0.49 36.95
N THR A 353 -43.47 0.36 37.79
CA THR A 353 -42.17 1.04 37.63
C THR A 353 -40.99 0.07 37.58
N GLY A 354 -39.78 0.57 37.30
CA GLY A 354 -38.54 -0.21 37.35
C GLY A 354 -38.02 -0.74 36.00
N PHE A 355 -38.50 -0.20 34.89
CA PHE A 355 -38.08 -0.57 33.52
C PHE A 355 -36.64 -0.11 33.19
N LYS A 356 -35.98 -0.80 32.24
CA LYS A 356 -34.58 -0.57 31.84
C LYS A 356 -34.32 0.87 31.34
N ASN A 357 -33.27 1.53 31.85
CA ASN A 357 -32.56 2.73 31.31
C ASN A 357 -32.48 2.80 29.76
N TYR A 358 -32.79 3.94 29.14
CA TYR A 358 -32.27 4.33 27.81
C TYR A 358 -31.18 5.37 28.06
N GLN A 359 -30.19 5.47 27.20
CA GLN A 359 -29.19 6.53 27.28
C GLN A 359 -29.74 7.89 26.83
N THR A 360 -29.26 8.98 27.44
CA THR A 360 -29.65 10.35 27.04
C THR A 360 -28.80 10.87 25.86
N PRO A 361 -29.26 11.92 25.15
CA PRO A 361 -28.44 12.59 24.13
C PRO A 361 -27.08 13.03 24.66
N GLU A 362 -26.97 13.49 25.91
CA GLU A 362 -25.72 13.95 26.55
C GLU A 362 -24.74 12.79 26.77
N GLU A 363 -25.23 11.61 27.16
CA GLU A 363 -24.41 10.41 27.30
C GLU A 363 -23.89 9.94 25.94
N LEU A 364 -24.74 9.93 24.92
CA LEU A 364 -24.35 9.64 23.53
C LEU A 364 -23.37 10.69 22.97
N ASN A 365 -23.55 11.97 23.30
CA ASN A 365 -22.65 13.07 22.94
C ASN A 365 -21.27 12.96 23.60
N THR A 366 -21.21 12.42 24.81
CA THR A 366 -19.96 12.21 25.55
C THR A 366 -19.19 11.02 24.98
N TYR A 367 -19.89 9.96 24.60
CA TYR A 367 -19.30 8.76 24.02
C TYR A 367 -18.81 8.98 22.58
N ILE A 368 -19.60 9.64 21.70
CA ILE A 368 -19.23 9.84 20.29
C ILE A 368 -17.92 10.63 20.10
N GLU A 369 -17.54 11.47 21.07
CA GLU A 369 -16.29 12.23 20.98
C GLU A 369 -15.02 11.38 21.16
N GLN A 370 -15.15 10.22 21.81
CA GLN A 370 -14.04 9.28 22.11
C GLN A 370 -13.67 8.39 20.92
N ILE A 371 -14.54 8.35 19.91
CA ILE A 371 -14.35 7.57 18.68
C ILE A 371 -13.26 8.21 17.83
N GLN A 372 -12.30 7.39 17.39
CA GLN A 372 -11.27 7.76 16.43
C GLN A 372 -11.47 6.97 15.14
N LEU A 373 -11.19 7.59 14.00
CA LEU A 373 -11.39 7.00 12.68
C LEU A 373 -10.07 6.90 11.91
N ASP A 374 -9.91 5.84 11.14
CA ASP A 374 -8.84 5.73 10.13
C ASP A 374 -9.29 4.91 8.91
N VAL A 375 -8.41 4.70 7.93
CA VAL A 375 -8.64 3.84 6.76
C VAL A 375 -7.45 2.91 6.54
N ALA A 376 -7.73 1.61 6.36
CA ALA A 376 -6.72 0.59 6.07
C ALA A 376 -5.88 0.97 4.84
N TYR A 377 -4.56 1.03 5.02
CA TYR A 377 -3.57 1.35 3.97
C TYR A 377 -3.83 2.67 3.23
N LYS A 378 -4.35 3.71 3.93
CA LYS A 378 -4.68 5.02 3.34
C LYS A 378 -3.56 5.63 2.49
N ASN A 379 -2.30 5.46 2.88
CA ASN A 379 -1.13 5.93 2.12
C ASN A 379 -0.98 5.29 0.72
N THR A 380 -1.75 4.24 0.41
CA THR A 380 -1.79 3.58 -0.91
C THR A 380 -3.08 3.84 -1.70
N LYS A 381 -4.09 4.45 -1.08
CA LYS A 381 -5.43 4.72 -1.64
C LYS A 381 -5.66 6.21 -1.90
N PHE A 382 -6.40 6.56 -2.95
CA PHE A 382 -6.81 7.94 -3.18
C PHE A 382 -8.09 8.26 -2.40
N ILE A 383 -8.30 9.53 -2.03
CA ILE A 383 -9.56 9.94 -1.38
C ILE A 383 -10.79 9.72 -2.27
N ALA A 384 -10.59 9.67 -3.59
CA ALA A 384 -11.63 9.37 -4.56
C ALA A 384 -12.22 7.96 -4.40
N ASP A 385 -11.38 6.99 -4.01
CA ASP A 385 -11.75 5.57 -3.88
C ASP A 385 -12.63 5.32 -2.65
N ILE A 386 -12.44 6.12 -1.59
CA ILE A 386 -13.19 5.99 -0.34
C ILE A 386 -14.62 6.50 -0.56
N THR A 387 -15.57 5.59 -0.48
CA THR A 387 -16.98 5.83 -0.85
C THR A 387 -17.98 5.24 0.15
N ASN A 388 -17.59 4.23 0.93
CA ASN A 388 -18.52 3.50 1.78
C ASN A 388 -18.10 3.49 3.26
N HIS A 389 -19.11 3.42 4.15
CA HIS A 389 -18.93 3.24 5.59
C HIS A 389 -17.98 2.09 5.96
N SER A 390 -18.05 0.97 5.24
CA SER A 390 -17.23 -0.24 5.46
C SER A 390 -15.73 -0.05 5.23
N GLU A 391 -15.30 1.07 4.65
CA GLU A 391 -13.89 1.38 4.41
C GLU A 391 -13.25 2.16 5.56
N ILE A 392 -14.08 2.69 6.47
CA ILE A 392 -13.66 3.40 7.68
C ILE A 392 -13.43 2.38 8.79
N ILE A 393 -12.27 2.48 9.44
CA ILE A 393 -11.92 1.75 10.66
C ILE A 393 -12.39 2.59 11.85
N TRP A 394 -13.14 1.96 12.74
CA TRP A 394 -13.70 2.57 13.94
C TRP A 394 -12.93 2.10 15.17
N PHE A 395 -12.20 3.02 15.82
CA PHE A 395 -11.52 2.74 17.09
C PHE A 395 -12.36 3.23 18.26
N ASN A 396 -12.34 2.47 19.36
CA ASN A 396 -13.12 2.68 20.58
C ASN A 396 -14.65 2.60 20.38
N PHE A 397 -15.13 2.02 19.28
CA PHE A 397 -16.56 1.84 19.02
C PHE A 397 -17.06 0.48 19.52
N GLU A 398 -18.20 0.46 20.23
CA GLU A 398 -18.81 -0.72 20.83
C GLU A 398 -20.03 -1.18 20.01
N ASP A 399 -19.81 -1.90 18.90
CA ASP A 399 -20.86 -2.44 17.99
C ASP A 399 -21.95 -3.30 18.68
N ALA A 400 -21.65 -3.81 19.86
CA ALA A 400 -22.59 -4.55 20.70
C ALA A 400 -23.64 -3.66 21.38
N LYS A 401 -23.33 -2.37 21.59
CA LYS A 401 -24.12 -1.41 22.37
C LYS A 401 -24.65 -0.23 21.55
N TYR A 402 -23.91 0.22 20.55
CA TYR A 402 -24.28 1.36 19.72
C TYR A 402 -24.37 0.96 18.24
N GLU A 403 -25.09 1.77 17.48
CA GLU A 403 -25.12 1.67 16.02
C GLU A 403 -25.01 3.06 15.39
N ILE A 404 -24.39 3.12 14.22
CA ILE A 404 -24.16 4.35 13.45
C ILE A 404 -25.41 4.66 12.63
N ASP A 405 -25.85 5.91 12.63
CA ASP A 405 -26.93 6.34 11.75
C ASP A 405 -26.42 6.51 10.32
N LEU A 406 -26.56 5.44 9.53
CA LEU A 406 -26.23 5.43 8.11
C LEU A 406 -27.04 6.46 7.30
N GLY A 407 -28.17 6.95 7.83
CA GLY A 407 -28.99 7.99 7.20
C GLY A 407 -28.36 9.40 7.24
N THR A 408 -27.41 9.65 8.15
CA THR A 408 -26.65 10.91 8.21
C THR A 408 -25.13 10.72 8.09
N PHE A 409 -24.70 9.51 7.71
CA PHE A 409 -23.30 9.21 7.45
C PHE A 409 -22.85 9.82 6.11
N LEU A 410 -21.80 10.64 6.12
CA LEU A 410 -21.25 11.29 4.92
C LEU A 410 -19.72 11.29 4.94
N ILE A 411 -19.12 10.86 3.84
CA ILE A 411 -17.69 11.03 3.55
C ILE A 411 -17.53 12.24 2.63
N GLU A 412 -17.00 13.33 3.18
CA GLU A 412 -16.67 14.56 2.45
C GLU A 412 -15.18 14.52 2.02
N LYS A 413 -14.94 14.74 0.73
CA LYS A 413 -13.59 14.72 0.13
C LYS A 413 -13.04 16.14 0.14
N LEU A 414 -11.89 16.37 0.79
CA LEU A 414 -11.35 17.71 0.97
C LEU A 414 -10.55 18.18 -0.25
N SER A 415 -10.53 19.50 -0.45
CA SER A 415 -9.84 20.15 -1.57
C SER A 415 -8.31 20.09 -1.48
N ASP A 416 -7.75 19.57 -0.38
CA ASP A 416 -6.33 19.26 -0.27
C ASP A 416 -5.93 17.98 -1.03
N LEU A 417 -6.93 17.22 -1.51
CA LEU A 417 -6.83 15.96 -2.25
C LEU A 417 -6.14 14.80 -1.50
N THR A 418 -5.83 14.98 -0.21
CA THR A 418 -5.11 14.00 0.62
C THR A 418 -5.78 13.70 1.97
N SER A 419 -6.95 14.29 2.20
CA SER A 419 -7.72 14.16 3.45
C SER A 419 -9.23 14.03 3.18
N ILE A 420 -9.95 13.39 4.11
CA ILE A 420 -11.41 13.31 4.10
C ILE A 420 -11.98 13.70 5.47
N ASN A 421 -13.17 14.29 5.47
CA ASN A 421 -13.99 14.43 6.67
C ASN A 421 -15.03 13.30 6.68
N VAL A 422 -15.14 12.59 7.80
CA VAL A 422 -16.22 11.63 8.03
C VAL A 422 -17.20 12.24 9.01
N HIS A 423 -18.42 12.47 8.55
CA HIS A 423 -19.52 13.03 9.32
C HIS A 423 -20.46 11.90 9.74
N PHE A 424 -20.78 11.80 11.03
CA PHE A 424 -21.64 10.74 11.55
C PHE A 424 -22.33 11.13 12.86
N ARG A 425 -23.37 10.38 13.21
CA ARG A 425 -23.96 10.31 14.56
C ARG A 425 -24.29 8.86 14.91
N ILE A 426 -24.56 8.60 16.18
CA ILE A 426 -24.83 7.26 16.71
C ILE A 426 -26.11 7.25 17.53
N LYS A 427 -26.64 6.05 17.79
CA LYS A 427 -27.70 5.79 18.78
C LYS A 427 -27.41 4.54 19.59
N GLU A 428 -28.07 4.41 20.73
CA GLU A 428 -28.09 3.15 21.50
C GLU A 428 -28.83 2.07 20.68
N LYS A 429 -28.23 0.89 20.58
CA LYS A 429 -28.80 -0.26 19.88
C LYS A 429 -30.03 -0.77 20.64
N ASP A 430 -31.13 -0.98 19.91
CA ASP A 430 -32.46 -1.25 20.48
C ASP A 430 -32.98 -0.15 21.43
N GLY A 431 -32.36 1.03 21.42
CA GLY A 431 -32.72 2.19 22.23
C GLY A 431 -33.97 2.92 21.71
N ARG A 432 -34.35 4.01 22.40
CA ARG A 432 -35.56 4.78 22.08
C ARG A 432 -35.49 5.35 20.64
N PRO A 433 -36.47 5.07 19.76
CA PRO A 433 -36.54 5.67 18.43
C PRO A 433 -36.50 7.20 18.49
N GLY A 434 -35.71 7.81 17.59
CA GLY A 434 -35.54 9.26 17.52
C GLY A 434 -34.47 9.86 18.45
N VAL A 435 -33.88 9.09 19.35
CA VAL A 435 -32.77 9.55 20.22
C VAL A 435 -31.43 9.22 19.56
N TYR A 436 -30.63 10.26 19.29
CA TYR A 436 -29.31 10.18 18.67
C TYR A 436 -28.32 11.09 19.42
N SER A 437 -27.02 10.85 19.22
CA SER A 437 -26.02 11.87 19.48
C SER A 437 -26.18 13.07 18.53
N LYS A 438 -25.48 14.15 18.84
CA LYS A 438 -25.08 15.19 17.89
C LYS A 438 -24.35 14.57 16.70
N GLN A 439 -24.43 15.23 15.56
CA GLN A 439 -23.53 14.97 14.45
C GLN A 439 -22.12 15.44 14.84
N VAL A 440 -21.10 14.61 14.60
CA VAL A 440 -19.70 15.01 14.68
C VAL A 440 -19.04 14.88 13.32
N SER A 441 -17.93 15.59 13.13
CA SER A 441 -17.03 15.43 11.99
C SER A 441 -15.63 15.11 12.51
N LYS A 442 -14.97 14.11 11.92
CA LYS A 442 -13.60 13.73 12.24
C LYS A 442 -12.80 13.64 10.94
N THR A 443 -11.67 14.34 10.87
CA THR A 443 -10.81 14.38 9.67
C THR A 443 -9.80 13.23 9.68
N ILE A 444 -9.69 12.51 8.56
CA ILE A 444 -8.67 11.47 8.33
C ILE A 444 -7.67 12.02 7.30
N ASN A 445 -6.42 12.18 7.73
CA ASN A 445 -5.32 12.68 6.91
C ASN A 445 -4.39 11.55 6.46
N GLY A 446 -3.63 11.79 5.39
CA GLY A 446 -2.50 10.93 4.97
C GLY A 446 -2.84 9.94 3.87
N PHE A 447 -3.78 10.28 2.98
CA PHE A 447 -4.07 9.50 1.78
C PHE A 447 -2.99 9.67 0.70
N LYS A 448 -2.97 8.75 -0.27
CA LYS A 448 -2.05 8.80 -1.42
C LYS A 448 -2.31 10.04 -2.27
N MET A 449 -1.24 10.75 -2.64
CA MET A 449 -1.31 11.96 -3.45
C MET A 449 -1.74 11.64 -4.90
N PRO A 450 -2.83 12.22 -5.44
CA PRO A 450 -3.19 12.04 -6.86
C PRO A 450 -2.19 12.75 -7.78
N GLN A 451 -2.15 12.37 -9.07
CA GLN A 451 -1.18 12.95 -10.02
C GLN A 451 -1.39 14.47 -10.16
N GLU A 452 -2.64 14.91 -10.28
CA GLU A 452 -3.01 16.33 -10.40
C GLU A 452 -2.42 17.22 -9.30
N LEU A 453 -2.33 16.72 -8.07
CA LEU A 453 -1.72 17.44 -6.95
C LEU A 453 -0.19 17.50 -7.07
N ILE A 454 0.46 16.40 -7.48
CA ILE A 454 1.90 16.41 -7.76
C ILE A 454 2.22 17.45 -8.86
N GLU A 455 1.37 17.54 -9.89
CA GLU A 455 1.50 18.51 -11.00
C GLU A 455 1.23 19.97 -10.58
N ASP A 456 0.26 20.22 -9.71
CA ASP A 456 -0.03 21.56 -9.16
C ASP A 456 1.08 22.04 -8.22
N LEU A 457 1.55 21.18 -7.30
CA LEU A 457 2.66 21.50 -6.41
C LEU A 457 3.96 21.75 -7.19
N ALA A 458 4.20 21.01 -8.28
CA ALA A 458 5.33 21.27 -9.17
C ALA A 458 5.29 22.69 -9.77
N GLN A 459 4.11 23.15 -10.20
CA GLN A 459 3.92 24.47 -10.83
C GLN A 459 4.10 25.63 -9.84
N LYS A 460 3.88 25.40 -8.55
CA LYS A 460 4.02 26.40 -7.48
C LYS A 460 5.47 26.67 -7.09
N ILE A 461 6.42 25.79 -7.43
CA ILE A 461 7.85 26.03 -7.19
C ILE A 461 8.31 27.25 -8.00
N THR A 462 9.06 28.12 -7.34
CA THR A 462 9.65 29.33 -7.91
C THR A 462 11.17 29.29 -7.80
N PHE A 463 11.83 29.77 -8.85
CA PHE A 463 13.28 29.86 -8.96
C PHE A 463 13.66 31.31 -9.25
N ASP A 464 14.70 31.83 -8.60
CA ASP A 464 15.27 33.14 -8.90
C ASP A 464 16.77 33.17 -8.61
N VAL A 465 17.44 34.29 -8.91
CA VAL A 465 18.88 34.47 -8.76
C VAL A 465 19.20 35.77 -8.03
N ILE A 466 20.01 35.68 -6.97
CA ILE A 466 20.50 36.83 -6.21
C ILE A 466 21.38 37.70 -7.12
N ASP A 467 21.11 39.01 -7.11
CA ASP A 467 21.81 40.04 -7.89
C ASP A 467 21.87 39.77 -9.40
N LYS A 468 20.85 39.13 -9.98
CA LYS A 468 20.81 38.78 -11.42
C LYS A 468 21.04 39.97 -12.37
N SER A 469 20.60 41.18 -12.00
CA SER A 469 20.86 42.41 -12.76
C SER A 469 22.34 42.81 -12.86
N ASN A 470 23.22 42.23 -12.03
CA ASN A 470 24.67 42.39 -12.07
C ASN A 470 25.40 41.21 -12.72
N LYS A 471 24.73 40.05 -12.88
CA LYS A 471 25.28 38.82 -13.48
C LYS A 471 24.87 38.69 -14.95
N MET A 472 25.75 38.17 -15.80
CA MET A 472 25.40 37.84 -17.18
C MET A 472 24.74 36.45 -17.22
N ALA A 473 23.71 36.24 -18.04
CA ALA A 473 23.00 34.95 -18.11
C ALA A 473 23.92 33.76 -18.42
N TYR A 474 25.01 33.97 -19.18
CA TYR A 474 25.99 32.91 -19.47
C TYR A 474 26.78 32.42 -18.25
N GLU A 475 26.80 33.15 -17.15
CA GLU A 475 27.60 32.85 -15.95
C GLU A 475 26.99 31.70 -15.14
N LEU A 476 25.69 31.44 -15.34
CA LEU A 476 24.92 30.40 -14.68
C LEU A 476 24.63 29.17 -15.55
N TRP A 477 25.28 29.05 -16.71
CA TRP A 477 25.22 27.82 -17.52
C TRP A 477 25.51 26.60 -16.65
N ASP A 478 24.52 25.71 -16.55
CA ASP A 478 24.59 24.44 -15.81
C ASP A 478 24.92 24.57 -14.30
N LYS A 479 24.70 25.74 -13.70
CA LYS A 479 24.90 26.00 -12.26
C LYS A 479 23.58 26.12 -11.49
N TYR A 480 23.03 24.99 -11.08
CA TYR A 480 21.83 24.98 -10.25
C TYR A 480 22.08 25.42 -8.79
N ASP A 481 23.31 25.27 -8.30
CA ASP A 481 23.77 25.69 -6.98
C ASP A 481 23.73 27.22 -6.77
N GLU A 482 23.76 28.01 -7.84
CA GLU A 482 23.56 29.46 -7.79
C GLU A 482 22.07 29.90 -7.88
N ILE A 483 21.11 28.95 -7.94
CA ILE A 483 19.67 29.23 -8.09
C ILE A 483 18.94 29.15 -6.74
N VAL A 484 18.31 30.25 -6.34
CA VAL A 484 17.44 30.27 -5.16
C VAL A 484 16.13 29.58 -5.50
N THR A 485 15.83 28.50 -4.78
CA THR A 485 14.60 27.73 -4.94
C THR A 485 13.66 27.99 -3.76
N SER A 486 12.39 28.27 -4.04
CA SER A 486 11.38 28.62 -3.03
C SER A 486 10.03 27.95 -3.33
N ASN A 487 9.12 27.97 -2.35
CA ASN A 487 7.77 27.39 -2.43
C ASN A 487 7.72 25.88 -2.72
N VAL A 488 8.74 25.12 -2.28
CA VAL A 488 8.75 23.65 -2.35
C VAL A 488 7.88 23.08 -1.21
N ASP A 489 6.73 22.52 -1.54
CA ASP A 489 5.84 21.86 -0.58
C ASP A 489 6.53 20.67 0.09
N GLY A 490 6.37 20.55 1.42
CA GLY A 490 7.04 19.53 2.23
C GLY A 490 6.77 18.09 1.80
N ARG A 491 5.68 17.81 1.08
CA ARG A 491 5.28 16.48 0.59
C ARG A 491 6.02 16.04 -0.69
N ILE A 492 6.62 16.97 -1.43
CA ILE A 492 7.37 16.69 -2.67
C ILE A 492 8.88 16.93 -2.52
N SER A 493 9.65 16.39 -3.45
CA SER A 493 11.09 16.63 -3.60
C SER A 493 11.45 16.81 -5.07
N ILE A 494 12.43 17.67 -5.37
CA ILE A 494 12.93 17.83 -6.74
C ILE A 494 13.70 16.57 -7.15
N VAL A 495 13.48 16.11 -8.38
CA VAL A 495 14.14 14.92 -8.93
C VAL A 495 15.49 15.32 -9.52
N GLY A 496 16.57 14.83 -8.92
CA GLY A 496 17.94 15.11 -9.35
C GLY A 496 18.30 16.60 -9.27
N THR A 497 19.27 17.02 -10.07
CA THR A 497 19.65 18.43 -10.23
C THR A 497 18.93 19.00 -11.45
N PRO A 498 18.09 20.04 -11.30
CA PRO A 498 17.49 20.74 -12.44
C PRO A 498 18.52 21.29 -13.43
N SER A 499 18.16 21.28 -14.71
CA SER A 499 19.01 21.82 -15.76
C SER A 499 18.85 23.34 -15.84
N VAL A 500 19.97 24.07 -15.89
CA VAL A 500 20.01 25.54 -15.97
C VAL A 500 20.62 25.93 -17.31
N LYS A 501 19.81 26.53 -18.19
CA LYS A 501 20.24 26.88 -19.55
C LYS A 501 19.98 28.32 -19.90
N GLN A 502 20.96 29.02 -20.46
CA GLN A 502 20.74 30.32 -21.08
C GLN A 502 19.84 30.14 -22.31
N THR A 503 18.69 30.80 -22.32
CA THR A 503 17.69 30.68 -23.39
C THR A 503 17.54 31.95 -24.21
N ASP A 504 18.03 33.09 -23.70
CA ASP A 504 18.13 34.36 -24.42
C ASP A 504 19.29 35.21 -23.85
N ALA A 505 19.52 36.40 -24.39
CA ALA A 505 20.53 37.36 -23.95
C ALA A 505 20.47 37.63 -22.43
N ASN A 506 19.28 37.93 -21.92
CA ASN A 506 19.03 38.27 -20.51
C ASN A 506 18.19 37.21 -19.77
N LYS A 507 18.14 35.95 -20.25
CA LYS A 507 17.25 34.92 -19.71
C LYS A 507 17.93 33.56 -19.53
N ILE A 508 17.67 32.92 -18.39
CA ILE A 508 17.92 31.49 -18.17
C ILE A 508 16.60 30.75 -17.97
N THR A 509 16.55 29.49 -18.35
CA THR A 509 15.42 28.60 -18.10
C THR A 509 15.87 27.42 -17.24
N ILE A 510 15.16 27.21 -16.13
CA ILE A 510 15.32 26.09 -15.21
C ILE A 510 14.36 24.99 -15.66
N THR A 511 14.86 23.79 -15.92
CA THR A 511 14.03 22.63 -16.29
C THR A 511 14.15 21.52 -15.24
N TYR A 512 13.02 21.10 -14.69
CA TYR A 512 12.95 20.26 -13.48
C TYR A 512 11.77 19.28 -13.52
N LYS A 513 11.80 18.33 -12.58
CA LYS A 513 10.67 17.48 -12.18
C LYS A 513 10.61 17.45 -10.65
N VAL A 514 9.47 17.05 -10.12
CA VAL A 514 9.30 16.72 -8.69
C VAL A 514 8.76 15.31 -8.54
N LYS A 515 8.95 14.70 -7.37
CA LYS A 515 8.31 13.44 -6.99
C LYS A 515 7.68 13.56 -5.60
N ASP A 516 6.64 12.76 -5.38
CA ASP A 516 6.14 12.47 -4.02
C ASP A 516 7.29 11.92 -3.16
N LYS A 517 7.45 12.36 -1.92
CA LYS A 517 8.47 11.80 -1.02
C LYS A 517 8.14 10.37 -0.58
N ASN A 518 6.88 9.96 -0.69
CA ASN A 518 6.38 8.65 -0.23
C ASN A 518 6.13 7.66 -1.39
N SER A 519 6.47 8.01 -2.63
CA SER A 519 6.23 7.19 -3.82
C SER A 519 7.17 7.57 -4.97
N ASP A 520 7.59 6.62 -5.81
CA ASP A 520 8.42 6.88 -6.99
C ASP A 520 7.67 7.55 -8.16
N ARG A 521 6.55 8.25 -7.87
CA ARG A 521 5.74 8.95 -8.86
C ARG A 521 6.23 10.37 -9.07
N GLU A 522 6.73 10.61 -10.27
CA GLU A 522 7.21 11.92 -10.72
C GLU A 522 6.10 12.75 -11.37
N SER A 523 6.28 14.07 -11.38
CA SER A 523 5.58 14.98 -12.27
C SER A 523 6.06 14.84 -13.72
N ARG A 524 5.32 15.43 -14.67
CA ARG A 524 5.92 15.78 -15.98
C ARG A 524 7.06 16.79 -15.80
N THR A 525 7.87 16.95 -16.85
CA THR A 525 8.91 17.98 -16.90
C THR A 525 8.29 19.37 -16.96
N TYR A 526 8.77 20.28 -16.09
CA TYR A 526 8.41 21.69 -16.09
C TYR A 526 9.62 22.56 -16.44
N SER A 527 9.35 23.73 -17.01
CA SER A 527 10.33 24.77 -17.27
C SER A 527 9.87 26.11 -16.69
N LYS A 528 10.78 26.85 -16.07
CA LYS A 528 10.56 28.20 -15.52
C LYS A 528 11.67 29.12 -16.00
N THR A 529 11.33 30.26 -16.57
CA THR A 529 12.29 31.24 -17.07
C THR A 529 12.55 32.32 -16.01
N ILE A 530 13.81 32.66 -15.82
CA ILE A 530 14.27 33.77 -14.97
C ILE A 530 14.85 34.82 -15.93
N GLU A 531 14.30 36.03 -15.86
CA GLU A 531 14.64 37.15 -16.75
C GLU A 531 15.41 38.25 -15.98
N ASP A 532 15.66 39.37 -16.65
CA ASP A 532 16.31 40.58 -16.10
C ASP A 532 17.78 40.39 -15.67
N PHE A 533 18.50 39.49 -16.35
CA PHE A 533 19.96 39.42 -16.24
C PHE A 533 20.63 40.62 -16.89
N LYS A 534 21.86 40.92 -16.45
CA LYS A 534 22.69 41.97 -17.04
C LYS A 534 22.92 41.72 -18.54
N THR A 535 22.89 42.80 -19.32
CA THR A 535 23.27 42.81 -20.74
C THR A 535 24.57 43.59 -21.00
N SER A 536 25.22 43.31 -22.12
CA SER A 536 26.48 43.93 -22.56
C SER A 536 26.57 43.96 -24.09
N ASP A 537 27.30 44.94 -24.63
CA ASP A 537 27.68 45.11 -26.04
C ASP A 537 29.18 44.76 -26.29
N GLN A 538 29.84 44.16 -25.29
CA GLN A 538 31.27 43.87 -25.32
C GLN A 538 31.67 43.10 -26.59
N ASN A 539 32.76 43.54 -27.22
CA ASN A 539 33.35 43.00 -28.45
C ASN A 539 32.51 43.12 -29.75
N GLU A 540 31.28 43.62 -29.71
CA GLU A 540 30.45 43.79 -30.91
C GLU A 540 31.02 44.80 -31.93
N SER A 541 31.81 45.77 -31.49
CA SER A 541 32.53 46.71 -32.36
C SER A 541 33.73 46.07 -33.07
N ALA A 542 34.24 44.95 -32.56
CA ALA A 542 35.42 44.26 -33.09
C ALA A 542 35.08 43.05 -33.97
N TYR A 543 33.97 42.36 -33.70
CA TYR A 543 33.57 41.12 -34.38
C TYR A 543 32.07 41.09 -34.72
N SER A 544 31.69 40.25 -35.68
CA SER A 544 30.31 39.85 -35.93
C SER A 544 30.08 38.42 -35.43
N TYR A 545 28.84 38.12 -35.05
CA TYR A 545 28.46 36.82 -34.53
C TYR A 545 27.04 36.43 -34.92
N GLU A 546 26.78 35.13 -34.87
CA GLU A 546 25.44 34.52 -34.90
C GLU A 546 25.16 33.87 -33.55
N VAL A 547 23.89 33.87 -33.12
CA VAL A 547 23.45 33.11 -31.94
C VAL A 547 23.12 31.69 -32.36
N ILE A 548 23.81 30.72 -31.77
CA ILE A 548 23.65 29.29 -32.03
C ILE A 548 23.17 28.55 -30.78
N GLU A 549 22.57 27.38 -30.98
CA GLU A 549 22.25 26.45 -29.89
C GLU A 549 23.47 25.58 -29.58
N TYR A 550 23.92 25.56 -28.32
CA TYR A 550 25.05 24.73 -27.88
C TYR A 550 24.75 24.05 -26.54
N LYS A 551 24.66 22.70 -26.56
CA LYS A 551 24.34 21.88 -25.36
C LYS A 551 23.09 22.40 -24.60
N GLY A 552 22.10 22.92 -25.34
CA GLY A 552 20.85 23.51 -24.83
C GLY A 552 20.96 24.96 -24.34
N ASN A 553 22.12 25.62 -24.48
CA ASN A 553 22.31 27.04 -24.19
C ASN A 553 22.34 27.86 -25.50
N LYS A 554 21.92 29.13 -25.45
CA LYS A 554 22.29 30.12 -26.47
C LYS A 554 23.76 30.53 -26.32
N ALA A 555 24.52 30.36 -27.39
CA ALA A 555 25.94 30.66 -27.47
C ALA A 555 26.25 31.50 -28.73
N ALA A 556 27.44 32.08 -28.82
CA ALA A 556 27.89 32.82 -29.99
C ALA A 556 28.80 31.99 -30.90
N TYR A 557 28.56 32.13 -32.21
CA TYR A 557 29.47 31.75 -33.29
C TYR A 557 30.06 33.03 -33.89
N LEU A 558 31.37 33.28 -33.75
CA LEU A 558 32.01 34.42 -34.41
C LEU A 558 32.17 34.13 -35.91
N ASN A 559 31.47 34.87 -36.75
CA ASN A 559 31.42 34.66 -38.20
C ASN A 559 32.23 35.70 -39.00
N GLY A 560 32.78 36.72 -38.37
CA GLY A 560 33.59 37.74 -39.05
C GLY A 560 34.29 38.72 -38.10
N ARG A 561 35.30 39.42 -38.63
CA ARG A 561 36.11 40.42 -37.91
C ARG A 561 35.88 41.81 -38.50
N LYS A 562 35.38 42.74 -37.68
CA LYS A 562 35.11 44.15 -38.06
C LYS A 562 36.35 45.02 -37.84
N LYS A 563 37.01 44.89 -36.68
CA LYS A 563 38.21 45.67 -36.34
C LYS A 563 39.45 44.93 -36.84
N LEU A 564 39.99 45.36 -37.98
CA LEU A 564 41.10 44.69 -38.67
C LEU A 564 42.43 44.64 -37.90
N ASN A 565 42.59 45.46 -36.85
CA ASN A 565 43.74 45.42 -35.94
C ASN A 565 43.50 44.54 -34.69
N SER A 566 42.39 43.80 -34.64
CA SER A 566 42.09 42.85 -33.56
C SER A 566 42.66 41.47 -33.90
N TYR A 567 43.48 40.93 -32.99
CA TYR A 567 44.16 39.64 -33.17
C TYR A 567 43.94 38.64 -32.01
N ILE A 568 43.32 39.11 -30.92
CA ILE A 568 42.79 38.26 -29.84
C ILE A 568 41.33 37.97 -30.17
N VAL A 569 40.98 36.70 -30.30
CA VAL A 569 39.63 36.22 -30.58
C VAL A 569 38.95 35.93 -29.24
N PRO A 570 37.89 36.67 -28.88
CA PRO A 570 37.36 36.65 -27.53
C PRO A 570 36.48 35.44 -27.25
N ALA A 571 36.50 34.96 -26.01
CA ALA A 571 35.64 33.86 -25.53
C ALA A 571 34.23 34.33 -25.12
N LYS A 572 33.96 35.64 -25.23
CA LYS A 572 32.67 36.28 -24.92
C LYS A 572 32.39 37.39 -25.91
N ILE A 573 31.14 37.51 -26.36
CA ILE A 573 30.66 38.64 -27.15
C ILE A 573 29.23 38.95 -26.75
N SER A 574 28.92 40.24 -26.62
CA SER A 574 27.59 40.69 -26.24
C SER A 574 27.13 40.00 -24.94
N ASN A 575 26.02 39.27 -25.03
CA ASN A 575 25.37 38.54 -23.94
C ASN A 575 25.69 37.04 -23.90
N TYR A 576 26.71 36.58 -24.65
CA TYR A 576 26.94 35.16 -24.91
C TYR A 576 28.42 34.75 -24.77
N LYS A 577 28.65 33.49 -24.37
CA LYS A 577 29.95 32.82 -24.54
C LYS A 577 30.17 32.49 -26.02
N VAL A 578 31.36 32.78 -26.52
CA VAL A 578 31.81 32.32 -27.85
C VAL A 578 32.31 30.90 -27.70
N ILE A 579 31.59 29.96 -28.30
CA ILE A 579 31.96 28.54 -28.31
C ILE A 579 32.64 28.16 -29.64
N LYS A 580 32.27 28.86 -30.72
CA LYS A 580 32.68 28.49 -32.09
C LYS A 580 33.21 29.70 -32.85
N VAL A 581 34.22 29.48 -33.69
CA VAL A 581 34.80 30.53 -34.55
C VAL A 581 34.89 30.10 -36.02
N GLY A 582 34.52 31.02 -36.90
CA GLY A 582 34.60 30.91 -38.35
C GLY A 582 35.85 31.59 -38.91
N THR A 583 35.74 32.08 -40.13
CA THR A 583 36.86 32.77 -40.81
C THR A 583 36.93 34.23 -40.39
N LEU A 584 37.88 34.52 -39.50
CA LEU A 584 38.08 35.85 -38.92
C LEU A 584 39.27 36.58 -39.55
N PHE A 585 40.19 35.84 -40.18
CA PHE A 585 41.40 36.36 -40.81
C PHE A 585 41.47 35.86 -42.25
N THR A 586 41.17 36.72 -43.21
CA THR A 586 41.32 36.44 -44.65
C THR A 586 42.27 37.47 -45.22
N ASN A 587 43.41 37.03 -45.78
CA ASN A 587 44.35 37.85 -46.53
C ASN A 587 44.59 39.23 -45.88
N VAL A 588 45.11 39.22 -44.65
CA VAL A 588 45.31 40.44 -43.85
C VAL A 588 46.27 41.38 -44.58
N LEU A 589 45.86 42.63 -44.82
CA LEU A 589 46.69 43.60 -45.55
C LEU A 589 48.03 43.87 -44.85
N LYS A 590 49.12 43.88 -45.63
CA LYS A 590 50.46 44.27 -45.20
C LYS A 590 50.49 45.77 -44.91
N THR A 591 51.16 46.16 -43.83
CA THR A 591 51.54 47.57 -43.56
C THR A 591 53.03 47.62 -43.16
N PRO A 592 53.67 48.80 -43.10
CA PRO A 592 55.06 48.90 -42.67
C PRO A 592 55.34 48.28 -41.30
N ASP A 593 54.37 48.34 -40.38
CA ASP A 593 54.44 47.81 -39.02
C ASP A 593 53.80 46.41 -38.88
N LEU A 594 53.34 45.80 -39.98
CA LEU A 594 52.65 44.51 -40.01
C LEU A 594 53.01 43.72 -41.27
N VAL A 595 54.15 43.05 -41.23
CA VAL A 595 54.60 42.11 -42.30
C VAL A 595 54.22 40.66 -41.99
N GLY A 596 54.05 40.33 -40.72
CA GLY A 596 53.49 39.07 -40.23
C GLY A 596 52.60 39.32 -39.01
N TYR A 597 51.71 38.39 -38.69
CA TYR A 597 50.78 38.51 -37.56
C TYR A 597 50.60 37.17 -36.83
N GLY A 598 50.26 37.25 -35.55
CA GLY A 598 49.89 36.11 -34.72
C GLY A 598 48.46 36.23 -34.21
N VAL A 599 47.79 35.10 -33.99
CA VAL A 599 46.38 35.02 -33.52
C VAL A 599 46.29 34.25 -32.21
N VAL A 600 45.59 34.80 -31.22
CA VAL A 600 45.36 34.15 -29.92
C VAL A 600 43.85 33.97 -29.71
N LEU A 601 43.43 32.75 -29.34
CA LEU A 601 42.06 32.47 -28.93
C LEU A 601 41.97 32.44 -27.40
N GLU A 602 40.95 33.07 -26.83
CA GLU A 602 40.71 33.07 -25.38
C GLU A 602 40.09 31.76 -24.88
N GLU A 603 40.34 31.46 -23.60
CA GLU A 603 39.82 30.28 -22.91
C GLU A 603 38.29 30.32 -22.78
N GLY A 604 37.62 29.29 -23.31
CA GLY A 604 36.16 29.17 -23.42
C GLY A 604 35.68 28.77 -24.82
N ILE A 605 36.51 28.94 -25.85
CA ILE A 605 36.22 28.54 -27.23
C ILE A 605 36.48 27.04 -27.39
N GLU A 606 35.51 26.27 -27.89
CA GLU A 606 35.60 24.80 -28.05
C GLU A 606 35.78 24.37 -29.52
N GLU A 607 35.31 25.14 -30.51
CA GLU A 607 35.26 24.74 -31.93
C GLU A 607 35.85 25.76 -32.91
N ILE A 608 36.65 25.27 -33.87
CA ILE A 608 37.15 26.03 -35.02
C ILE A 608 36.63 25.41 -36.32
N ASN A 609 35.96 26.23 -37.14
CA ASN A 609 35.50 25.81 -38.47
C ASN A 609 36.57 26.06 -39.56
N SER A 610 37.05 27.30 -39.67
CA SER A 610 38.12 27.71 -40.60
C SER A 610 38.67 29.06 -40.15
N LEU A 611 39.69 29.10 -39.29
CA LEU A 611 40.10 30.35 -38.62
C LEU A 611 40.75 31.37 -39.57
N VAL A 612 41.70 30.90 -40.40
CA VAL A 612 42.53 31.73 -41.27
C VAL A 612 42.45 31.26 -42.73
N VAL A 613 42.34 32.21 -43.66
CA VAL A 613 42.60 32.03 -45.10
C VAL A 613 43.80 32.90 -45.46
N ASN A 614 44.88 32.27 -45.94
CA ASN A 614 46.15 32.93 -46.18
C ASN A 614 46.67 32.70 -47.61
N SER A 615 47.27 33.74 -48.18
CA SER A 615 48.00 33.68 -49.44
C SER A 615 49.31 34.46 -49.35
N GLU A 616 50.35 33.93 -50.00
CA GLU A 616 51.71 34.49 -49.99
C GLU A 616 51.91 35.47 -51.15
N THR A 617 51.06 36.49 -51.22
CA THR A 617 51.24 37.65 -52.11
C THR A 617 51.91 38.81 -51.35
N PRO A 618 52.68 39.69 -52.03
CA PRO A 618 53.37 40.81 -51.36
C PRO A 618 52.45 41.84 -50.69
N GLU A 619 51.16 41.86 -51.04
CA GLU A 619 50.14 42.78 -50.51
C GLU A 619 49.61 42.37 -49.13
N TYR A 620 49.83 41.11 -48.70
CA TYR A 620 49.26 40.57 -47.46
C TYR A 620 50.35 40.23 -46.42
N ALA A 621 50.09 40.63 -45.17
CA ALA A 621 50.82 40.17 -44.01
C ALA A 621 50.61 38.67 -43.82
N GLN A 622 51.64 37.96 -43.35
CA GLN A 622 51.61 36.49 -43.25
C GLN A 622 51.25 36.00 -41.86
N ILE A 623 50.43 34.94 -41.77
CA ILE A 623 50.19 34.25 -40.50
C ILE A 623 51.46 33.55 -40.02
N VAL A 624 52.06 34.04 -38.92
CA VAL A 624 53.30 33.45 -38.36
C VAL A 624 53.06 32.61 -37.11
N ALA A 625 52.02 32.89 -36.34
CA ALA A 625 51.77 32.16 -35.10
C ALA A 625 50.29 32.05 -34.71
N ILE A 626 49.89 30.92 -34.11
CA ILE A 626 48.56 30.71 -33.53
C ILE A 626 48.70 30.11 -32.14
N SER A 627 47.97 30.66 -31.16
CA SER A 627 47.82 30.09 -29.82
C SER A 627 46.36 29.71 -29.58
N LEU A 628 46.12 28.42 -29.38
CA LEU A 628 44.83 27.84 -29.07
C LEU A 628 44.67 27.60 -27.55
N PRO A 629 43.50 27.85 -26.96
CA PRO A 629 43.21 27.59 -25.55
C PRO A 629 43.04 26.09 -25.27
N LYS A 630 43.01 25.71 -23.99
CA LYS A 630 42.81 24.32 -23.56
C LYS A 630 41.41 23.80 -23.92
N THR A 631 40.43 24.68 -23.99
CA THR A 631 39.02 24.35 -24.29
C THR A 631 38.76 23.84 -25.70
N ILE A 632 39.69 23.99 -26.66
CA ILE A 632 39.47 23.50 -28.04
C ILE A 632 39.30 21.98 -28.05
N LYS A 633 38.17 21.54 -28.60
CA LYS A 633 37.84 20.13 -28.84
C LYS A 633 37.84 19.76 -30.31
N LYS A 634 37.51 20.70 -31.21
CA LYS A 634 37.36 20.41 -32.64
C LYS A 634 38.01 21.47 -33.52
N ILE A 635 38.79 21.01 -34.49
CA ILE A 635 39.43 21.82 -35.54
C ILE A 635 39.06 21.23 -36.91
N THR A 636 38.16 21.91 -37.63
CA THR A 636 37.76 21.49 -38.98
C THR A 636 38.82 21.92 -40.00
N ASN A 637 39.17 23.21 -40.03
CA ASN A 637 40.37 23.75 -40.65
C ASN A 637 40.96 24.84 -39.73
N LEU A 638 42.28 24.86 -39.51
CA LEU A 638 42.90 25.98 -38.79
C LEU A 638 43.37 27.07 -39.77
N ILE A 639 44.17 26.71 -40.78
CA ILE A 639 44.60 27.61 -41.86
C ILE A 639 44.33 26.95 -43.22
N VAL A 640 43.71 27.71 -44.12
CA VAL A 640 43.47 27.35 -45.51
C VAL A 640 44.36 28.19 -46.42
N GLY A 641 45.04 27.55 -47.38
CA GLY A 641 45.97 28.19 -48.31
C GLY A 641 47.43 28.12 -47.86
N LYS A 642 48.26 29.03 -48.39
CA LYS A 642 49.72 29.01 -48.23
C LYS A 642 50.17 29.36 -46.82
N THR A 643 51.13 28.61 -46.29
CA THR A 643 51.64 28.76 -44.92
C THR A 643 53.15 28.53 -44.81
N THR A 644 53.94 28.79 -45.87
CA THR A 644 55.41 28.63 -45.85
C THR A 644 56.06 29.43 -44.72
N ASN A 645 55.48 30.59 -44.41
CA ASN A 645 55.93 31.48 -43.33
C ASN A 645 55.43 31.09 -41.92
N PHE A 646 54.60 30.06 -41.76
CA PHE A 646 54.00 29.72 -40.47
C PHE A 646 55.02 29.11 -39.50
N ALA A 647 55.25 29.77 -38.37
CA ALA A 647 56.37 29.52 -37.48
C ALA A 647 55.98 28.82 -36.17
N ASN A 648 54.77 29.05 -35.64
CA ASN A 648 54.40 28.49 -34.34
C ASN A 648 52.91 28.16 -34.20
N LEU A 649 52.61 26.93 -33.78
CA LEU A 649 51.28 26.54 -33.31
C LEU A 649 51.36 26.06 -31.87
N LYS A 650 50.69 26.76 -30.95
CA LYS A 650 50.45 26.29 -29.58
C LYS A 650 49.04 25.72 -29.48
N MET A 651 48.94 24.49 -29.01
CA MET A 651 47.68 23.76 -28.82
C MET A 651 47.81 22.72 -27.70
N TYR A 652 46.69 22.15 -27.27
CA TYR A 652 46.66 21.18 -26.16
C TYR A 652 46.39 19.75 -26.63
N ASP A 653 46.79 18.79 -25.80
CA ASP A 653 46.69 17.35 -26.07
C ASP A 653 45.24 16.78 -26.01
N ASN A 654 44.26 17.55 -25.55
CA ASN A 654 42.86 17.13 -25.38
C ASN A 654 41.92 17.45 -26.55
N VAL A 655 42.44 17.91 -27.70
CA VAL A 655 41.64 18.12 -28.92
C VAL A 655 41.19 16.76 -29.47
N GLU A 656 39.88 16.59 -29.65
CA GLU A 656 39.22 15.31 -29.95
C GLU A 656 39.10 15.06 -31.46
N GLU A 657 38.91 16.11 -32.26
CA GLU A 657 38.75 16.00 -33.71
C GLU A 657 39.59 17.05 -34.45
N ILE A 658 40.46 16.58 -35.35
CA ILE A 658 41.20 17.42 -36.30
C ILE A 658 40.96 16.86 -37.71
N ASN A 659 40.51 17.72 -38.62
CA ASN A 659 40.35 17.39 -40.04
C ASN A 659 41.30 18.16 -40.96
N GLY A 660 41.83 19.31 -40.50
CA GLY A 660 42.86 20.08 -41.22
C GLY A 660 43.52 21.11 -40.29
N LEU A 661 44.85 21.13 -40.26
CA LEU A 661 45.63 22.16 -39.56
C LEU A 661 46.13 23.22 -40.54
N PHE A 662 46.98 22.84 -41.48
CA PHE A 662 47.49 23.71 -42.52
C PHE A 662 47.91 22.87 -43.72
N ASN A 663 47.73 23.42 -44.92
CA ASN A 663 47.89 22.67 -46.15
C ASN A 663 49.31 22.86 -46.73
N GLU A 664 49.68 24.09 -47.10
CA GLU A 664 50.96 24.34 -47.78
C GLU A 664 52.04 24.81 -46.81
N TYR A 665 52.85 23.89 -46.28
CA TYR A 665 54.02 24.21 -45.45
C TYR A 665 55.26 23.49 -45.98
N LYS A 666 56.35 24.25 -46.16
CA LYS A 666 57.67 23.72 -46.49
C LYS A 666 58.71 24.29 -45.54
N ASN A 667 59.52 23.40 -44.96
CA ASN A 667 60.63 23.82 -44.13
C ASN A 667 61.87 24.20 -44.97
N ASN A 668 62.35 25.44 -44.82
CA ASN A 668 63.57 25.93 -45.46
C ASN A 668 64.62 26.44 -44.46
N ILE A 669 64.35 26.38 -43.14
CA ILE A 669 65.14 27.06 -42.08
C ILE A 669 65.64 26.04 -41.05
N GLY A 670 66.95 26.02 -40.82
CA GLY A 670 67.61 25.05 -39.94
C GLY A 670 67.25 25.33 -38.51
N LYS A 671 67.18 24.30 -37.67
CA LYS A 671 66.68 24.41 -36.28
C LYS A 671 67.38 25.51 -35.46
N ASP A 672 68.64 25.77 -35.76
CA ASP A 672 69.51 26.76 -35.10
C ASP A 672 69.66 28.08 -35.89
N ASP A 673 69.23 28.11 -37.16
CA ASP A 673 69.21 29.30 -38.02
C ASP A 673 68.22 30.34 -37.47
N VAL A 674 68.39 31.61 -37.83
CA VAL A 674 67.40 32.66 -37.52
C VAL A 674 66.14 32.45 -38.37
N TYR A 675 64.96 32.58 -37.78
CA TYR A 675 63.69 32.53 -38.51
C TYR A 675 63.62 33.65 -39.56
N GLN A 676 63.09 33.32 -40.74
CA GLN A 676 62.97 34.21 -41.88
C GLN A 676 61.53 34.20 -42.40
N LEU A 677 60.91 35.38 -42.45
CA LEU A 677 59.66 35.61 -43.16
C LEU A 677 60.01 36.10 -44.58
N ILE A 678 59.52 35.39 -45.60
CA ILE A 678 59.78 35.67 -47.02
C ILE A 678 58.48 36.15 -47.69
N LEU A 679 58.55 37.33 -48.31
CA LEU A 679 57.45 37.99 -49.02
C LEU A 679 57.92 38.45 -50.40
N GLY A 680 57.61 37.66 -51.44
CA GLY A 680 58.12 37.92 -52.78
C GLY A 680 59.65 37.83 -52.82
N SER A 681 60.31 38.96 -53.07
CA SER A 681 61.78 39.09 -53.04
C SER A 681 62.33 39.64 -51.71
N GLU A 682 61.48 39.98 -50.74
CA GLU A 682 61.88 40.51 -49.44
C GLU A 682 62.02 39.40 -48.40
N THR A 683 63.10 39.46 -47.60
CA THR A 683 63.35 38.52 -46.50
C THR A 683 63.53 39.29 -45.19
N TYR A 684 62.72 38.98 -44.19
CA TYR A 684 62.73 39.61 -42.87
C TYR A 684 63.24 38.59 -41.83
N ASN A 685 64.37 38.90 -41.17
CA ASN A 685 64.95 38.05 -40.12
C ASN A 685 64.34 38.28 -38.71
N SER A 686 63.32 39.12 -38.64
CA SER A 686 62.57 39.49 -37.44
C SER A 686 61.14 39.87 -37.85
N VAL A 687 60.22 39.86 -36.89
CA VAL A 687 58.82 40.24 -37.11
C VAL A 687 58.36 41.22 -36.02
N ALA A 688 57.42 42.10 -36.37
CA ALA A 688 56.74 43.01 -35.45
C ALA A 688 55.22 42.81 -35.60
N PHE A 689 54.53 42.54 -34.48
CA PHE A 689 53.06 42.52 -34.42
C PHE A 689 52.55 42.65 -32.97
N PRO A 690 51.30 43.10 -32.73
CA PRO A 690 50.82 43.47 -31.40
C PRO A 690 50.82 42.38 -30.31
N LEU A 691 50.92 41.10 -30.69
CA LEU A 691 50.79 39.95 -29.78
C LEU A 691 52.10 39.17 -29.56
N LEU A 692 53.26 39.71 -29.96
CA LEU A 692 54.56 39.03 -29.84
C LEU A 692 54.84 38.41 -28.46
N ASN A 693 54.48 39.09 -27.37
CA ASN A 693 54.66 38.60 -26.01
C ASN A 693 53.97 37.24 -25.72
N TYR A 694 52.87 36.92 -26.40
CA TYR A 694 52.19 35.62 -26.28
C TYR A 694 52.98 34.48 -26.94
N PHE A 695 53.89 34.80 -27.86
CA PHE A 695 54.69 33.86 -28.65
C PHE A 695 56.18 33.89 -28.31
N LYS A 696 56.54 34.44 -27.15
CA LYS A 696 57.92 34.53 -26.62
C LYS A 696 58.64 33.18 -26.45
N GLU A 697 57.91 32.06 -26.51
CA GLU A 697 58.46 30.70 -26.51
C GLU A 697 59.09 30.29 -27.87
N PHE A 698 58.82 31.07 -28.92
CA PHE A 698 59.40 30.92 -30.27
C PHE A 698 60.19 32.18 -30.68
N PHE A 699 59.55 33.35 -30.62
CA PHE A 699 60.21 34.64 -30.84
C PHE A 699 60.87 35.07 -29.52
N ASN A 700 61.99 34.44 -29.17
CA ASN A 700 62.66 34.63 -27.88
C ASN A 700 63.90 35.54 -27.93
N ILE A 701 64.24 36.09 -29.10
CA ILE A 701 65.35 37.03 -29.29
C ILE A 701 64.75 38.44 -29.44
N PRO A 702 64.71 39.26 -28.37
CA PRO A 702 64.11 40.59 -28.43
C PRO A 702 65.01 41.58 -29.17
N GLY A 703 64.38 42.47 -29.94
CA GLY A 703 64.99 43.66 -30.54
C GLY A 703 64.12 44.90 -30.33
N VAL A 704 64.49 46.02 -30.95
CA VAL A 704 63.78 47.29 -30.83
C VAL A 704 62.49 47.24 -31.66
N GLY A 705 61.37 46.86 -31.03
CA GLY A 705 60.05 46.71 -31.66
C GLY A 705 59.89 45.45 -32.54
N TRP A 706 61.00 44.87 -32.99
CA TRP A 706 61.05 43.69 -33.84
C TRP A 706 61.73 42.54 -33.11
N TRP A 707 61.14 41.35 -33.15
CA TRP A 707 61.61 40.16 -32.42
C TRP A 707 61.99 39.05 -33.40
N SER A 708 63.04 38.30 -33.10
CA SER A 708 63.50 37.16 -33.90
C SER A 708 63.22 35.84 -33.17
N GLY A 709 63.01 34.78 -33.96
CA GLY A 709 62.97 33.40 -33.48
C GLY A 709 64.11 32.57 -34.08
N LYS A 710 64.19 31.29 -33.69
CA LYS A 710 65.11 30.32 -34.30
C LYS A 710 64.34 29.16 -34.93
N GLY A 711 64.87 28.67 -36.04
CA GLY A 711 64.26 27.61 -36.79
C GLY A 711 62.99 28.02 -37.51
N SER A 712 62.12 27.03 -37.62
CA SER A 712 61.02 26.92 -38.57
C SER A 712 59.73 26.59 -37.81
N PHE A 713 58.69 26.05 -38.47
CA PHE A 713 57.47 25.64 -37.79
C PHE A 713 57.74 24.78 -36.54
N LYS A 714 57.29 25.28 -35.38
CA LYS A 714 57.33 24.58 -34.09
C LYS A 714 55.91 24.36 -33.57
N LEU A 715 55.50 23.09 -33.50
CA LEU A 715 54.34 22.66 -32.75
C LEU A 715 54.67 22.62 -31.25
N GLN A 716 53.93 23.37 -30.45
CA GLN A 716 53.92 23.29 -28.99
C GLN A 716 52.64 22.55 -28.56
N LEU A 717 52.73 21.23 -28.44
CA LEU A 717 51.66 20.41 -27.89
C LEU A 717 51.78 20.41 -26.35
N GLN A 718 50.83 21.07 -25.69
CA GLN A 718 50.83 21.30 -24.25
C GLN A 718 49.92 20.29 -23.52
N VAL A 719 50.29 19.92 -22.29
CA VAL A 719 49.46 19.04 -21.45
C VAL A 719 48.24 19.80 -20.96
N SER A 720 47.05 19.29 -21.27
CA SER A 720 45.77 19.87 -20.80
C SER A 720 45.48 19.55 -19.32
N GLY A 721 45.96 18.41 -18.82
CA GLY A 721 45.52 17.81 -17.55
C GLY A 721 44.17 17.07 -17.64
N GLU A 722 43.61 16.94 -18.84
CA GLU A 722 42.55 15.96 -19.16
C GLU A 722 43.18 14.65 -19.68
N THR A 723 42.36 13.65 -20.02
CA THR A 723 42.87 12.45 -20.72
C THR A 723 43.39 12.85 -22.11
N PRO A 724 44.69 12.67 -22.41
CA PRO A 724 45.27 13.07 -23.68
C PRO A 724 44.64 12.29 -24.85
N LYS A 725 44.40 13.02 -25.94
CA LYS A 725 43.85 12.55 -27.22
C LYS A 725 44.88 12.59 -28.33
N LEU A 726 45.92 13.43 -28.19
CA LEU A 726 46.99 13.63 -29.17
C LEU A 726 48.37 13.45 -28.56
N LYS A 727 49.33 13.05 -29.39
CA LYS A 727 50.76 13.05 -29.09
C LYS A 727 51.60 13.34 -30.33
N THR A 728 52.86 13.69 -30.12
CA THR A 728 53.85 13.78 -31.20
C THR A 728 54.74 12.54 -31.21
N ASN A 729 54.97 11.97 -32.38
CA ASN A 729 55.91 10.88 -32.60
C ASN A 729 57.04 11.34 -33.53
N THR A 730 58.28 11.05 -33.17
CA THR A 730 59.51 11.41 -33.92
C THR A 730 60.38 10.18 -34.24
N SER A 731 59.90 8.98 -33.92
CA SER A 731 60.65 7.72 -34.05
C SER A 731 60.63 7.12 -35.46
N TYR A 732 59.61 7.42 -36.27
CA TYR A 732 59.46 6.83 -37.60
C TYR A 732 60.52 7.28 -38.60
N LYS A 733 60.99 8.53 -38.52
CA LYS A 733 62.08 9.06 -39.37
C LYS A 733 62.75 10.25 -38.68
N GLU A 734 64.09 10.28 -38.71
CA GLU A 734 64.87 11.38 -38.14
C GLU A 734 64.48 12.72 -38.78
N ASN A 735 64.32 13.77 -37.97
CA ASN A 735 63.90 15.11 -38.39
C ASN A 735 62.47 15.22 -38.97
N TYR A 736 61.64 14.19 -38.83
CA TYR A 736 60.19 14.25 -39.07
C TYR A 736 59.45 14.29 -37.73
N THR A 737 58.32 15.00 -37.68
CA THR A 737 57.38 14.96 -36.56
C THR A 737 55.99 14.62 -37.08
N PHE A 738 55.38 13.62 -36.44
CA PHE A 738 54.06 13.11 -36.75
C PHE A 738 53.14 13.50 -35.59
N LEU A 739 52.11 14.32 -35.87
CA LEU A 739 51.02 14.56 -34.93
C LEU A 739 49.99 13.45 -35.10
N GLU A 740 49.83 12.63 -34.07
CA GLU A 740 49.01 11.42 -34.10
C GLU A 740 48.06 11.36 -32.88
N SER A 741 47.05 10.49 -32.97
CA SER A 741 46.18 10.18 -31.83
C SER A 741 46.95 9.47 -30.72
N GLN A 742 46.47 9.59 -29.48
CA GLN A 742 47.12 9.03 -28.30
C GLN A 742 47.33 7.51 -28.40
N ASP A 743 46.41 6.80 -29.05
CA ASP A 743 46.48 5.36 -29.32
C ASP A 743 47.39 4.98 -30.51
N GLY A 744 47.94 5.96 -31.24
CA GLY A 744 48.79 5.75 -32.41
C GLY A 744 48.05 5.32 -33.69
N LYS A 745 46.72 5.31 -33.70
CA LYS A 745 45.93 4.79 -34.84
C LYS A 745 45.64 5.80 -35.95
N THR A 746 45.64 7.09 -35.63
CA THR A 746 45.27 8.17 -36.57
C THR A 746 46.40 9.16 -36.73
N LEU A 747 46.81 9.43 -37.97
CA LEU A 747 47.74 10.49 -38.33
C LEU A 747 46.98 11.77 -38.71
N TYR A 748 47.33 12.90 -38.09
CA TYR A 748 46.71 14.21 -38.34
C TYR A 748 47.55 15.11 -39.24
N LYS A 749 48.88 15.21 -39.00
CA LYS A 749 49.80 15.98 -39.85
C LYS A 749 51.24 15.47 -39.70
N VAL A 750 51.97 15.45 -40.81
CA VAL A 750 53.43 15.30 -40.85
C VAL A 750 54.05 16.64 -41.18
N PHE A 751 55.13 16.98 -40.49
CA PHE A 751 56.00 18.12 -40.81
C PHE A 751 57.46 17.77 -40.52
N THR A 752 58.39 18.43 -41.20
CA THR A 752 59.82 18.13 -41.15
C THR A 752 60.62 19.31 -40.62
N ASN A 753 61.83 19.06 -40.13
CA ASN A 753 62.90 20.06 -40.01
C ASN A 753 63.62 20.24 -41.37
N LYS A 754 64.44 21.29 -41.56
CA LYS A 754 65.25 21.48 -42.79
C LYS A 754 66.28 20.37 -42.97
N GLU A 755 66.77 19.82 -41.86
CA GLU A 755 67.74 18.74 -41.77
C GLU A 755 67.13 17.35 -42.09
N ALA A 756 65.84 17.29 -42.44
CA ALA A 756 65.20 16.06 -42.87
C ALA A 756 65.70 15.60 -44.24
N GLN A 757 65.99 14.30 -44.37
CA GLN A 757 66.23 13.70 -45.68
C GLN A 757 64.91 13.65 -46.47
N LEU A 758 64.85 14.42 -47.56
CA LEU A 758 63.66 14.57 -48.42
C LEU A 758 63.77 13.80 -49.75
N ASP A 759 64.88 13.12 -50.04
CA ASP A 759 64.99 12.37 -51.30
C ASP A 759 64.03 11.17 -51.34
N LYS A 760 63.86 10.45 -50.22
CA LYS A 760 62.97 9.29 -50.12
C LYS A 760 62.24 9.23 -48.77
N PHE A 761 60.95 8.89 -48.79
CA PHE A 761 60.15 8.50 -47.62
C PHE A 761 59.76 7.03 -47.71
N ASP A 762 60.19 6.23 -46.74
CA ASP A 762 60.13 4.76 -46.77
C ASP A 762 60.02 4.15 -45.36
N SER A 763 59.54 4.95 -44.40
CA SER A 763 59.32 4.52 -43.03
C SER A 763 58.04 3.71 -42.91
N LYS A 764 58.10 2.58 -42.19
CA LYS A 764 56.91 1.83 -41.78
C LYS A 764 56.06 2.68 -40.84
N ILE A 765 54.81 2.97 -41.23
CA ILE A 765 53.84 3.70 -40.39
C ILE A 765 52.70 2.77 -39.97
N GLU A 766 52.31 2.82 -38.70
CA GLU A 766 51.37 1.84 -38.12
C GLU A 766 49.89 2.31 -38.13
N TYR A 767 49.60 3.43 -38.78
CA TYR A 767 48.28 4.07 -38.73
C TYR A 767 47.17 3.27 -39.43
N GLU A 768 46.01 3.21 -38.79
CA GLU A 768 44.78 2.70 -39.40
C GLU A 768 44.08 3.77 -40.28
N THR A 769 44.24 5.05 -39.93
CA THR A 769 43.61 6.19 -40.63
C THR A 769 44.58 7.35 -40.78
N ILE A 770 44.57 8.00 -41.93
CA ILE A 770 45.40 9.16 -42.24
C ILE A 770 44.45 10.29 -42.68
N LYS A 771 44.41 11.37 -41.90
CA LYS A 771 43.47 12.48 -42.13
C LYS A 771 43.80 13.28 -43.38
N LYS A 772 42.81 14.01 -43.89
CA LYS A 772 42.97 14.92 -45.01
C LYS A 772 44.12 15.90 -44.71
N GLY A 773 44.93 16.22 -45.72
CA GLY A 773 46.04 17.13 -45.55
C GLY A 773 47.25 16.59 -44.78
N ALA A 774 47.23 15.36 -44.26
CA ALA A 774 48.30 14.86 -43.39
C ALA A 774 49.70 14.90 -44.04
N PHE A 775 49.80 14.54 -45.32
CA PHE A 775 51.04 14.60 -46.11
C PHE A 775 51.18 15.85 -46.99
N THR A 776 50.18 16.73 -47.07
CA THR A 776 50.19 17.88 -48.01
C THR A 776 51.47 18.73 -47.86
N TYR A 777 52.09 19.03 -49.00
CA TYR A 777 53.33 19.78 -49.16
C TYR A 777 54.57 19.21 -48.45
N LEU A 778 54.53 17.94 -48.02
CA LEU A 778 55.73 17.22 -47.62
C LEU A 778 56.71 17.20 -48.80
N GLY A 779 57.92 17.76 -48.58
CA GLY A 779 58.88 18.05 -49.65
C GLY A 779 59.58 16.84 -50.28
N VAL A 780 59.03 15.64 -50.13
CA VAL A 780 59.67 14.37 -50.51
C VAL A 780 59.63 14.11 -52.01
N LYS A 781 60.71 13.56 -52.57
CA LYS A 781 60.82 13.25 -54.01
C LYS A 781 60.37 11.84 -54.37
N GLU A 782 60.74 10.85 -53.56
CA GLU A 782 60.31 9.46 -53.71
C GLU A 782 59.54 9.03 -52.46
N MET A 783 58.48 8.23 -52.64
CA MET A 783 57.70 7.65 -51.53
C MET A 783 57.49 6.15 -51.76
N GLU A 784 57.90 5.33 -50.80
CA GLU A 784 57.46 3.95 -50.63
C GLU A 784 56.44 3.95 -49.49
N LEU A 785 55.14 3.95 -49.82
CA LEU A 785 54.09 3.98 -48.82
C LEU A 785 54.02 2.62 -48.11
N TRP A 786 54.61 2.55 -46.91
CA TRP A 786 54.68 1.35 -46.09
C TRP A 786 53.73 1.47 -44.89
N ALA A 787 52.45 1.14 -45.10
CA ALA A 787 51.38 1.38 -44.13
C ALA A 787 50.45 0.16 -43.96
N PRO A 788 50.91 -0.97 -43.39
CA PRO A 788 50.19 -2.25 -43.43
C PRO A 788 48.85 -2.29 -42.69
N ASN A 789 48.60 -1.35 -41.77
CA ASN A 789 47.36 -1.27 -41.00
C ASN A 789 46.29 -0.36 -41.65
N LEU A 790 46.62 0.29 -42.79
CA LEU A 790 45.81 1.34 -43.40
C LEU A 790 44.45 0.82 -43.88
N LYS A 791 43.36 1.47 -43.43
CA LYS A 791 41.98 1.10 -43.79
C LYS A 791 41.38 2.14 -44.73
N MET A 792 41.72 2.10 -46.02
CA MET A 792 41.18 3.07 -47.01
C MET A 792 39.65 3.04 -47.14
N ASN A 793 38.97 2.02 -46.61
CA ASN A 793 37.51 2.03 -46.50
C ASN A 793 36.94 3.22 -45.72
N ASN A 794 37.70 3.78 -44.77
CA ASN A 794 37.29 4.90 -43.92
C ASN A 794 37.46 6.30 -44.57
N PHE A 795 37.92 6.38 -45.82
CA PHE A 795 38.36 7.63 -46.45
C PHE A 795 37.27 8.21 -47.36
N GLY A 796 37.05 9.52 -47.22
CA GLY A 796 36.21 10.35 -48.10
C GLY A 796 36.99 11.55 -48.68
N TRP A 797 38.30 11.44 -48.76
CA TRP A 797 39.25 12.47 -49.22
C TRP A 797 40.47 11.80 -49.86
N TYR A 798 41.22 12.57 -50.64
CA TYR A 798 42.45 12.11 -51.27
C TYR A 798 43.58 11.93 -50.24
N LEU A 799 44.24 10.76 -50.24
CA LEU A 799 45.37 10.49 -49.35
C LEU A 799 46.64 11.25 -49.75
N LEU A 800 46.95 11.25 -51.05
CA LEU A 800 48.10 11.93 -51.64
C LEU A 800 47.59 13.08 -52.51
N GLU A 801 47.38 14.23 -51.87
CA GLU A 801 47.01 15.49 -52.52
C GLU A 801 48.12 16.54 -52.30
N ALA A 802 48.31 17.42 -53.30
CA ALA A 802 49.23 18.56 -53.24
C ALA A 802 50.64 18.22 -52.71
N LEU A 803 51.31 17.27 -53.38
CA LEU A 803 52.69 16.86 -53.14
C LEU A 803 53.58 17.26 -54.34
N PRO A 804 53.86 18.56 -54.53
CA PRO A 804 54.50 19.06 -55.76
C PRO A 804 55.94 18.59 -55.98
N SER A 805 56.62 18.10 -54.94
CA SER A 805 57.95 17.50 -55.04
C SER A 805 57.92 16.01 -55.42
N LEU A 806 56.79 15.31 -55.23
CA LEU A 806 56.74 13.85 -55.34
C LEU A 806 56.80 13.44 -56.81
N LYS A 807 57.79 12.62 -57.13
CA LYS A 807 58.09 12.12 -58.48
C LYS A 807 57.98 10.61 -58.62
N LYS A 808 58.26 9.85 -57.56
CA LYS A 808 58.13 8.39 -57.60
C LYS A 808 57.29 7.86 -56.45
N LEU A 809 56.39 6.94 -56.76
CA LEU A 809 55.55 6.28 -55.76
C LEU A 809 55.53 4.76 -55.92
N SER A 810 55.81 4.06 -54.83
CA SER A 810 55.62 2.62 -54.66
C SER A 810 54.87 2.32 -53.36
N PHE A 811 54.47 1.07 -53.17
CA PHE A 811 53.73 0.60 -52.00
C PHE A 811 54.41 -0.64 -51.43
N LYS A 812 54.39 -0.79 -50.09
CA LYS A 812 55.04 -1.90 -49.38
C LYS A 812 54.14 -2.40 -48.25
N GLU A 813 53.99 -3.73 -48.18
CA GLU A 813 53.03 -4.40 -47.29
C GLU A 813 51.57 -3.88 -47.44
N LEU A 814 51.26 -3.33 -48.61
CA LEU A 814 49.95 -2.88 -49.06
C LEU A 814 49.62 -3.59 -50.37
N TYR A 815 48.34 -3.89 -50.58
CA TYR A 815 47.85 -4.60 -51.76
C TYR A 815 46.75 -3.79 -52.45
N MET A 816 46.46 -4.09 -53.71
CA MET A 816 45.39 -3.41 -54.45
C MET A 816 44.02 -3.51 -53.77
N ASP A 817 43.74 -4.61 -53.06
CA ASP A 817 42.51 -4.80 -52.28
C ASP A 817 42.37 -3.82 -51.10
N ASP A 818 43.48 -3.25 -50.62
CA ASP A 818 43.51 -2.26 -49.53
C ASP A 818 43.41 -0.82 -50.04
N LEU A 819 43.49 -0.60 -51.36
CA LEU A 819 43.60 0.73 -51.98
C LEU A 819 42.30 1.16 -52.67
N LYS A 820 41.87 2.40 -52.41
CA LYS A 820 40.83 3.08 -53.19
C LYS A 820 41.48 4.09 -54.15
N LEU A 821 41.83 3.66 -55.37
CA LEU A 821 42.52 4.50 -56.36
C LEU A 821 41.80 5.83 -56.68
N ASP A 822 40.47 5.84 -56.73
CA ASP A 822 39.66 7.07 -56.92
C ASP A 822 39.85 8.11 -55.78
N TYR A 823 40.39 7.70 -54.61
CA TYR A 823 40.69 8.56 -53.46
C TYR A 823 42.18 8.50 -53.07
N LEU A 824 43.05 7.99 -53.94
CA LEU A 824 44.48 7.87 -53.63
C LEU A 824 45.26 9.11 -54.07
N PHE A 825 44.91 9.68 -55.23
CA PHE A 825 45.66 10.78 -55.87
C PHE A 825 44.78 11.98 -56.22
N ASN A 826 45.31 13.19 -56.04
CA ASN A 826 44.71 14.42 -56.53
C ASN A 826 45.74 15.30 -57.25
N ASP A 827 45.53 15.54 -58.55
CA ASP A 827 46.35 16.35 -59.44
C ASP A 827 47.88 16.08 -59.34
N LEU A 828 48.27 14.81 -59.21
CA LEU A 828 49.67 14.41 -59.14
C LEU A 828 50.29 14.16 -60.53
N ILE A 829 51.56 14.53 -60.67
CA ILE A 829 52.38 14.28 -61.87
C ILE A 829 53.63 13.51 -61.44
N LEU A 830 53.65 12.21 -61.73
CA LEU A 830 54.71 11.28 -61.33
C LEU A 830 55.58 10.88 -62.53
N ASP A 831 56.87 10.74 -62.28
CA ASP A 831 57.81 10.16 -63.24
C ASP A 831 57.71 8.62 -63.19
N GLU A 832 57.50 8.03 -61.99
CA GLU A 832 57.32 6.59 -61.80
C GLU A 832 56.16 6.26 -60.82
N LEU A 833 55.26 5.36 -61.21
CA LEU A 833 54.24 4.77 -60.33
C LEU A 833 54.30 3.24 -60.38
N LYS A 834 54.52 2.60 -59.24
CA LYS A 834 54.46 1.13 -59.12
C LYS A 834 53.28 0.73 -58.25
N LEU A 835 52.19 0.30 -58.90
CA LEU A 835 51.03 -0.25 -58.20
C LEU A 835 51.39 -1.60 -57.53
N PRO A 836 50.82 -1.94 -56.37
CA PRO A 836 51.06 -3.23 -55.71
C PRO A 836 50.30 -4.36 -56.43
N ASP A 837 50.56 -5.61 -56.04
CA ASP A 837 49.75 -6.75 -56.46
C ASP A 837 48.44 -6.85 -55.64
N TYR A 838 47.48 -7.65 -56.11
CA TYR A 838 46.33 -8.09 -55.30
C TYR A 838 46.78 -9.19 -54.32
N LYS A 839 46.13 -9.30 -53.15
CA LYS A 839 46.45 -10.30 -52.11
C LYS A 839 46.33 -11.73 -52.61
N ASN A 840 45.23 -11.99 -53.32
CA ASN A 840 44.83 -13.32 -53.73
C ASN A 840 44.89 -13.46 -55.24
N ASN A 841 45.38 -14.61 -55.68
CA ASN A 841 45.55 -14.94 -57.08
C ASN A 841 44.25 -15.40 -57.76
N ASP A 842 43.29 -15.89 -56.97
CA ASP A 842 42.07 -16.53 -57.46
C ASP A 842 40.86 -15.57 -57.51
N GLY A 843 41.00 -14.37 -56.93
CA GLY A 843 39.98 -13.31 -56.95
C GLY A 843 39.69 -12.74 -58.34
N GLN A 844 38.75 -11.79 -58.43
CA GLN A 844 38.42 -11.11 -59.69
C GLN A 844 39.51 -10.13 -60.15
N ASN A 845 40.23 -9.51 -59.20
CA ASN A 845 41.42 -8.68 -59.45
C ASN A 845 41.21 -7.64 -60.58
N ASN A 846 40.19 -6.80 -60.41
CA ASN A 846 39.79 -5.76 -61.36
C ASN A 846 40.51 -4.45 -61.06
N LEU A 847 41.25 -3.92 -62.05
CA LEU A 847 41.86 -2.60 -62.01
C LEU A 847 40.94 -1.60 -62.73
N ILE A 848 40.21 -0.80 -61.95
CA ILE A 848 39.28 0.22 -62.46
C ILE A 848 39.16 1.37 -61.44
N ALA A 849 39.25 2.62 -61.93
CA ALA A 849 39.21 3.86 -61.14
C ALA A 849 39.16 5.08 -62.10
N PRO A 850 38.06 5.28 -62.84
CA PRO A 850 38.01 6.24 -63.93
C PRO A 850 38.05 7.70 -63.48
N ARG A 851 38.05 7.99 -62.16
CA ARG A 851 38.13 9.33 -61.59
C ARG A 851 39.50 9.65 -60.99
N SER A 852 40.46 8.72 -61.01
CA SER A 852 41.76 8.91 -60.37
C SER A 852 42.61 9.96 -61.10
N ALA A 853 42.85 11.10 -60.42
CA ALA A 853 43.51 12.28 -60.97
C ALA A 853 45.06 12.21 -60.82
N VAL A 854 45.69 11.33 -61.60
CA VAL A 854 47.15 11.23 -61.70
C VAL A 854 47.61 11.09 -63.14
N THR A 855 48.73 11.73 -63.47
CA THR A 855 49.48 11.56 -64.73
C THR A 855 50.82 10.93 -64.42
N VAL A 856 51.23 9.92 -65.17
CA VAL A 856 52.45 9.13 -64.91
C VAL A 856 53.31 8.99 -66.17
N GLU A 857 54.63 9.16 -66.08
CA GLU A 857 55.52 8.76 -67.17
C GLU A 857 55.60 7.23 -67.30
N LYS A 858 56.14 6.54 -66.28
CA LYS A 858 56.33 5.09 -66.28
C LYS A 858 55.46 4.41 -65.23
N ILE A 859 54.62 3.46 -65.64
CA ILE A 859 53.77 2.69 -64.74
C ILE A 859 54.08 1.19 -64.74
N TRP A 860 54.10 0.60 -63.54
CA TRP A 860 54.05 -0.84 -63.32
C TRP A 860 52.66 -1.21 -62.79
N LEU A 861 52.01 -2.15 -63.47
CA LEU A 861 50.67 -2.63 -63.14
C LEU A 861 50.73 -3.87 -62.23
N PRO A 862 49.65 -4.19 -61.49
CA PRO A 862 49.57 -5.39 -60.65
C PRO A 862 49.76 -6.64 -61.50
N ARG A 863 50.75 -7.48 -61.19
CA ARG A 863 51.14 -8.66 -62.01
C ARG A 863 50.05 -9.72 -62.06
N ASN A 864 49.21 -9.78 -61.03
CA ASN A 864 48.09 -10.69 -60.90
C ASN A 864 46.70 -10.06 -61.17
N VAL A 865 46.66 -8.91 -61.86
CA VAL A 865 45.42 -8.34 -62.41
C VAL A 865 44.79 -9.31 -63.43
N LYS A 866 43.45 -9.41 -63.45
CA LYS A 866 42.71 -10.19 -64.47
C LYS A 866 41.92 -9.31 -65.43
N VAL A 867 41.44 -8.16 -64.98
CA VAL A 867 40.66 -7.20 -65.79
C VAL A 867 41.25 -5.81 -65.63
N ILE A 868 41.61 -5.15 -66.73
CA ILE A 868 41.98 -3.74 -66.74
C ILE A 868 40.93 -2.95 -67.51
N ARG A 869 40.48 -1.82 -66.95
CA ARG A 869 39.63 -0.78 -67.56
C ARG A 869 40.19 0.58 -67.14
N LYS A 870 39.67 1.71 -67.64
CA LYS A 870 40.19 3.04 -67.26
C LYS A 870 40.35 3.20 -65.73
N PHE A 871 41.59 3.47 -65.30
CA PHE A 871 42.00 3.45 -63.88
C PHE A 871 42.85 4.63 -63.42
N ILE A 872 43.36 5.44 -64.34
CA ILE A 872 44.01 6.75 -64.08
C ILE A 872 43.71 7.72 -65.22
N ASN A 873 44.04 9.00 -65.02
CA ASN A 873 43.80 10.04 -66.02
C ASN A 873 44.63 9.83 -67.30
N ALA A 874 45.95 9.65 -67.17
CA ALA A 874 46.86 9.41 -68.29
C ALA A 874 48.18 8.74 -67.86
N PHE A 875 48.79 7.99 -68.78
CA PHE A 875 50.18 7.52 -68.66
C PHE A 875 50.92 7.52 -70.01
N TYR A 876 52.25 7.35 -69.99
CA TYR A 876 53.10 7.39 -71.19
C TYR A 876 53.82 6.08 -71.54
N GLU A 877 54.17 5.23 -70.56
CA GLU A 877 54.84 3.94 -70.79
C GLU A 877 54.42 2.89 -69.74
N VAL A 878 54.16 1.64 -70.16
CA VAL A 878 53.83 0.52 -69.26
C VAL A 878 54.98 -0.46 -69.20
N MET A 879 55.62 -0.57 -68.04
CA MET A 879 56.94 -1.18 -67.90
C MET A 879 56.93 -2.71 -67.79
N ASN A 880 55.78 -3.34 -67.50
CA ASN A 880 55.70 -4.76 -67.14
C ASN A 880 54.57 -5.54 -67.84
N THR A 881 54.20 -5.18 -69.07
CA THR A 881 53.14 -5.89 -69.83
C THR A 881 53.38 -7.39 -69.97
N THR A 882 54.63 -7.81 -70.17
CA THR A 882 55.05 -9.22 -70.26
C THR A 882 54.90 -10.01 -68.95
N GLU A 883 54.73 -9.32 -67.81
CA GLU A 883 54.54 -9.93 -66.48
C GLU A 883 53.05 -10.15 -66.14
N LEU A 884 52.12 -9.62 -66.94
CA LEU A 884 50.66 -9.69 -66.73
C LEU A 884 50.08 -11.07 -67.09
N THR A 885 50.69 -12.11 -66.52
CA THR A 885 50.45 -13.55 -66.74
C THR A 885 49.07 -14.05 -66.28
N ARG A 886 48.23 -13.16 -65.74
CA ARG A 886 46.84 -13.44 -65.32
C ARG A 886 45.80 -12.55 -66.00
N LEU A 887 46.22 -11.62 -66.86
CA LEU A 887 45.32 -10.70 -67.55
C LEU A 887 44.44 -11.47 -68.54
N GLU A 888 43.13 -11.47 -68.30
CA GLU A 888 42.12 -12.15 -69.12
C GLU A 888 41.31 -11.16 -69.97
N VAL A 889 41.10 -9.92 -69.50
CA VAL A 889 40.25 -8.93 -70.17
C VAL A 889 40.91 -7.55 -70.23
N ILE A 890 40.98 -6.99 -71.44
CA ILE A 890 41.32 -5.58 -71.67
C ILE A 890 40.03 -4.85 -72.06
N GLY A 891 39.45 -4.14 -71.10
CA GLY A 891 38.22 -3.39 -71.28
C GLY A 891 38.45 -1.96 -71.83
N PRO A 892 37.38 -1.15 -71.98
CA PRO A 892 37.46 0.15 -72.61
C PRO A 892 38.43 1.10 -71.91
N ARG A 893 39.30 1.74 -72.70
CA ARG A 893 40.30 2.72 -72.26
C ARG A 893 41.22 2.22 -71.15
N ALA A 894 41.48 0.91 -71.13
CA ALA A 894 42.49 0.29 -70.27
C ALA A 894 43.89 0.86 -70.55
N PHE A 895 44.20 1.11 -71.83
CA PHE A 895 45.47 1.64 -72.30
C PHE A 895 45.29 2.95 -73.07
N GLU A 896 44.74 3.96 -72.39
CA GLU A 896 44.63 5.34 -72.88
C GLU A 896 45.90 6.14 -72.60
N PHE A 897 46.67 6.47 -73.64
CA PHE A 897 47.92 7.22 -73.50
C PHE A 897 47.74 8.73 -73.64
N GLY A 898 48.55 9.50 -72.90
CA GLY A 898 48.39 10.97 -72.81
C GLY A 898 48.98 11.78 -73.97
N THR A 899 50.03 11.32 -74.67
CA THR A 899 50.75 12.07 -75.71
C THR A 899 51.34 11.16 -76.80
N LYS A 900 51.97 11.77 -77.81
CA LYS A 900 52.72 11.13 -78.91
C LYS A 900 54.14 10.68 -78.55
N ASN A 901 54.64 11.05 -77.37
CA ASN A 901 56.06 10.98 -77.03
C ASN A 901 56.42 9.75 -76.18
N GLY A 902 55.49 8.81 -76.00
CA GLY A 902 55.67 7.59 -75.21
C GLY A 902 56.09 6.38 -76.04
N SER A 903 56.70 5.39 -75.39
CA SER A 903 56.90 4.06 -75.97
C SER A 903 55.58 3.28 -75.87
N HIS A 904 54.83 3.24 -76.97
CA HIS A 904 53.55 2.52 -77.06
C HIS A 904 53.75 1.01 -77.34
N THR A 905 54.75 0.39 -76.69
CA THR A 905 55.01 -1.05 -76.81
C THR A 905 54.25 -1.81 -75.71
N LEU A 906 53.23 -2.58 -76.10
CA LEU A 906 52.43 -3.40 -75.20
C LEU A 906 52.54 -4.87 -75.61
N ASP A 907 53.16 -5.70 -74.77
CA ASP A 907 53.44 -7.10 -75.08
C ASP A 907 52.66 -8.04 -74.15
N PHE A 908 51.51 -8.52 -74.64
CA PHE A 908 50.62 -9.44 -73.92
C PHE A 908 50.87 -10.90 -74.30
N SER A 909 52.00 -11.24 -74.93
CA SER A 909 52.27 -12.60 -75.44
C SER A 909 52.22 -13.69 -74.34
N ASN A 910 52.44 -13.31 -73.08
CA ASN A 910 52.39 -14.18 -71.91
C ASN A 910 51.05 -14.13 -71.14
N SER A 911 50.09 -13.33 -71.58
CA SER A 911 48.80 -13.13 -70.91
C SER A 911 47.74 -14.13 -71.40
N PRO A 912 46.90 -14.70 -70.53
CA PRO A 912 45.79 -15.58 -70.90
C PRO A 912 44.56 -14.77 -71.38
N LEU A 913 44.74 -13.86 -72.34
CA LEU A 913 43.69 -12.97 -72.82
C LEU A 913 42.53 -13.75 -73.46
N LYS A 914 41.31 -13.45 -73.02
CA LYS A 914 40.04 -13.99 -73.51
C LYS A 914 39.24 -12.93 -74.26
N GLU A 915 39.31 -11.67 -73.82
CA GLU A 915 38.45 -10.60 -74.32
C GLU A 915 39.18 -9.25 -74.45
N ILE A 916 38.96 -8.55 -75.56
CA ILE A 916 39.36 -7.16 -75.79
C ILE A 916 38.12 -6.37 -76.24
N ASP A 917 37.73 -5.36 -75.46
CA ASP A 917 36.56 -4.51 -75.72
C ASP A 917 36.88 -3.32 -76.66
N SER A 918 35.83 -2.66 -77.17
CA SER A 918 35.93 -1.37 -77.86
C SER A 918 36.73 -0.34 -77.03
N ASP A 919 37.44 0.59 -77.68
CA ASP A 919 38.29 1.63 -77.04
C ASP A 919 39.47 1.10 -76.17
N ALA A 920 39.77 -0.21 -76.13
CA ALA A 920 40.81 -0.81 -75.27
C ALA A 920 42.17 -0.07 -75.30
N PHE A 921 42.61 0.29 -76.51
CA PHE A 921 43.86 0.97 -76.85
C PHE A 921 43.58 2.35 -77.46
N TRP A 922 42.58 3.07 -76.96
CA TRP A 922 42.27 4.42 -77.42
C TRP A 922 43.49 5.34 -77.29
N ARG A 923 43.78 6.14 -78.31
CA ARG A 923 44.99 6.97 -78.45
C ARG A 923 46.32 6.23 -78.58
N CYS A 924 46.34 4.91 -78.76
CA CYS A 924 47.49 4.24 -79.37
C CYS A 924 47.41 4.43 -80.90
N TYR A 925 48.21 5.32 -81.50
CA TYR A 925 48.14 5.59 -82.95
C TYR A 925 49.46 5.96 -83.63
N GLU A 926 50.48 6.39 -82.90
CA GLU A 926 51.76 6.85 -83.45
C GLU A 926 52.89 5.99 -82.85
N ASN A 927 53.59 5.21 -83.70
CA ASN A 927 54.65 4.26 -83.32
C ASN A 927 54.24 3.18 -82.29
N ALA A 928 52.97 2.75 -82.27
CA ALA A 928 52.49 1.73 -81.35
C ALA A 928 52.83 0.30 -81.80
N ILE A 929 53.23 -0.56 -80.86
CA ILE A 929 53.49 -1.98 -81.10
C ILE A 929 52.71 -2.79 -80.07
N ILE A 930 51.59 -3.37 -80.49
CA ILE A 930 50.74 -4.20 -79.64
C ILE A 930 50.93 -5.65 -80.06
N LYS A 931 51.36 -6.52 -79.13
CA LYS A 931 51.45 -7.97 -79.35
C LYS A 931 50.36 -8.68 -78.59
N LEU A 932 49.58 -9.49 -79.29
CA LEU A 932 48.46 -10.25 -78.77
C LEU A 932 48.77 -11.77 -78.74
N PRO A 933 48.41 -12.47 -77.65
CA PRO A 933 48.57 -13.90 -77.51
C PRO A 933 47.55 -14.69 -78.35
N LYS A 934 47.71 -16.01 -78.34
CA LYS A 934 46.83 -16.97 -79.03
C LYS A 934 45.58 -17.27 -78.20
N GLY A 935 44.46 -17.60 -78.84
CA GLY A 935 43.27 -18.13 -78.18
C GLY A 935 42.30 -17.09 -77.61
N ILE A 936 42.41 -15.81 -78.00
CA ILE A 936 41.48 -14.76 -77.58
C ILE A 936 40.09 -15.05 -78.16
N GLN A 937 39.11 -15.21 -77.26
CA GLN A 937 37.76 -15.64 -77.59
C GLN A 937 36.93 -14.53 -78.24
N LYS A 938 37.11 -13.27 -77.81
CA LYS A 938 36.39 -12.10 -78.33
C LYS A 938 37.33 -10.91 -78.51
N VAL A 939 37.25 -10.29 -79.69
CA VAL A 939 37.83 -8.96 -79.94
C VAL A 939 36.76 -8.12 -80.61
N ASP A 940 36.40 -7.02 -79.97
CA ASP A 940 35.28 -6.16 -80.34
C ASP A 940 35.63 -5.24 -81.54
N LYS A 941 34.67 -4.41 -81.97
CA LYS A 941 34.89 -3.32 -82.95
C LYS A 941 35.80 -2.21 -82.37
N PHE A 942 36.56 -1.54 -83.23
CA PHE A 942 37.36 -0.35 -82.91
C PHE A 942 38.15 -0.38 -81.58
N ILE A 943 38.91 -1.45 -81.34
CA ILE A 943 39.73 -1.61 -80.12
C ILE A 943 40.85 -0.56 -80.01
N MET A 944 41.23 0.07 -81.13
CA MET A 944 42.35 1.01 -81.25
C MET A 944 41.98 2.07 -82.28
N TYR A 945 42.08 3.36 -81.90
CA TYR A 945 41.92 4.53 -82.77
C TYR A 945 42.27 5.82 -82.00
N ILE A 946 42.37 6.94 -82.72
CA ILE A 946 42.48 8.30 -82.16
C ILE A 946 41.34 9.21 -82.64
N SER A 947 41.02 9.14 -83.93
CA SER A 947 40.00 9.95 -84.56
C SER A 947 39.32 9.20 -85.70
N GLU A 948 38.18 9.74 -86.10
CA GLU A 948 37.29 9.26 -87.15
C GLU A 948 37.13 10.41 -88.16
N LYS A 949 37.08 10.09 -89.45
CA LYS A 949 37.25 11.06 -90.56
C LYS A 949 35.94 11.64 -91.12
N ASN A 950 34.85 10.89 -91.04
CA ASN A 950 33.61 11.13 -91.79
C ASN A 950 32.45 11.66 -90.92
N GLY A 951 32.71 12.07 -89.68
CA GLY A 951 31.71 12.62 -88.75
C GLY A 951 30.84 11.55 -88.07
N LYS A 952 31.34 10.31 -88.06
CA LYS A 952 30.68 9.08 -87.58
C LYS A 952 31.18 8.59 -86.22
N TYR A 953 31.96 9.38 -85.48
CA TYR A 953 32.45 9.04 -84.13
C TYR A 953 31.35 8.47 -83.19
N ASN A 954 30.16 9.09 -83.14
CA ASN A 954 29.07 8.62 -82.28
C ASN A 954 28.49 7.26 -82.72
N ASP A 955 28.60 6.92 -84.00
CA ASP A 955 28.10 5.68 -84.58
C ASP A 955 29.04 4.47 -84.30
N MET A 956 30.23 4.70 -83.74
CA MET A 956 31.23 3.66 -83.44
C MET A 956 30.73 2.62 -82.42
N THR A 957 29.73 2.97 -81.61
CA THR A 957 29.09 2.06 -80.64
C THR A 957 28.02 1.15 -81.26
N SER A 958 27.62 1.39 -82.52
CA SER A 958 26.56 0.64 -83.21
C SER A 958 26.87 -0.85 -83.37
N ASP A 959 25.83 -1.69 -83.36
CA ASP A 959 25.93 -3.12 -83.67
C ASP A 959 25.46 -3.45 -85.11
N ILE A 960 25.14 -2.43 -85.91
CA ILE A 960 24.66 -2.59 -87.29
C ILE A 960 25.86 -2.57 -88.26
N GLU A 961 26.18 -3.71 -88.91
CA GLU A 961 27.34 -3.82 -89.81
C GLU A 961 27.38 -2.73 -90.90
N SER A 962 26.23 -2.39 -91.50
CA SER A 962 26.16 -1.36 -92.56
C SER A 962 26.39 0.07 -92.06
N VAL A 963 26.34 0.31 -90.75
CA VAL A 963 26.74 1.57 -90.11
C VAL A 963 28.23 1.54 -89.83
N LEU A 964 28.73 0.44 -89.26
CA LEU A 964 30.14 0.23 -88.96
C LEU A 964 31.04 0.29 -90.21
N GLU A 965 30.54 -0.15 -91.36
CA GLU A 965 31.27 -0.10 -92.62
C GLU A 965 31.64 1.31 -93.10
N GLN A 966 30.83 2.31 -92.74
CA GLN A 966 30.97 3.72 -93.14
C GLN A 966 32.03 4.48 -92.32
N ILE A 967 32.50 3.88 -91.24
CA ILE A 967 33.42 4.49 -90.27
C ILE A 967 34.86 4.33 -90.77
N GLU A 968 35.55 5.45 -90.94
CA GLU A 968 36.94 5.50 -91.41
C GLU A 968 37.82 6.09 -90.31
N LEU A 969 38.68 5.25 -89.72
CA LEU A 969 39.65 5.67 -88.72
C LEU A 969 40.81 6.42 -89.41
N ASN A 970 41.43 7.39 -88.75
CA ASN A 970 42.56 8.12 -89.35
C ASN A 970 43.64 8.49 -88.32
N LEU A 971 44.72 9.09 -88.83
CA LEU A 971 45.92 9.55 -88.10
C LEU A 971 46.85 8.44 -87.55
N PHE A 972 46.63 7.17 -87.88
CA PHE A 972 47.62 6.12 -87.61
C PHE A 972 48.95 6.38 -88.33
N LYS A 973 50.06 6.10 -87.64
CA LYS A 973 51.42 6.23 -88.14
C LYS A 973 52.30 5.13 -87.55
N ASN A 974 53.05 4.44 -88.41
CA ASN A 974 54.08 3.45 -88.05
C ASN A 974 53.65 2.44 -86.96
N SER A 975 52.36 2.16 -86.85
CA SER A 975 51.82 1.32 -85.78
C SER A 975 51.68 -0.13 -86.26
N LYS A 976 51.80 -1.09 -85.34
CA LYS A 976 51.80 -2.52 -85.61
C LYS A 976 50.96 -3.26 -84.59
N LEU A 977 50.05 -4.09 -85.08
CA LEU A 977 49.35 -5.09 -84.30
C LEU A 977 49.87 -6.48 -84.69
N ILE A 978 50.58 -7.11 -83.77
CA ILE A 978 51.20 -8.42 -83.95
C ILE A 978 50.33 -9.43 -83.23
N ILE A 979 49.81 -10.43 -83.95
CA ILE A 979 48.82 -11.37 -83.44
C ILE A 979 49.37 -12.79 -83.55
N ASN A 980 49.41 -13.50 -82.42
CA ASN A 980 49.79 -14.92 -82.37
C ASN A 980 48.64 -15.84 -82.80
N GLU A 981 48.07 -15.56 -83.97
CA GLU A 981 47.11 -16.39 -84.69
C GLU A 981 47.53 -16.44 -86.16
N SER A 982 47.08 -17.46 -86.89
CA SER A 982 47.35 -17.59 -88.33
C SER A 982 46.40 -16.76 -89.21
N LYS A 983 45.23 -16.41 -88.68
CA LYS A 983 44.20 -15.55 -89.29
C LYS A 983 43.18 -15.10 -88.23
N ARG A 984 42.37 -14.09 -88.55
CA ARG A 984 41.30 -13.55 -87.69
C ARG A 984 40.27 -14.64 -87.32
N PRO A 985 40.07 -14.95 -86.03
CA PRO A 985 39.01 -15.86 -85.59
C PRO A 985 37.60 -15.33 -85.94
N SER A 986 36.66 -16.24 -86.16
CA SER A 986 35.27 -15.91 -86.56
C SER A 986 34.47 -15.18 -85.48
N SER A 987 34.87 -15.28 -84.22
CA SER A 987 34.27 -14.59 -83.07
C SER A 987 34.76 -13.15 -82.88
N TRP A 988 35.75 -12.71 -83.66
CA TRP A 988 36.24 -11.33 -83.63
C TRP A 988 35.42 -10.46 -84.60
N SER A 989 35.24 -9.18 -84.27
CA SER A 989 34.65 -8.19 -85.17
C SER A 989 35.41 -8.12 -86.49
N LYS A 990 34.72 -7.83 -87.60
CA LYS A 990 35.35 -7.50 -88.89
C LYS A 990 36.04 -6.12 -88.83
N TYR A 991 35.54 -5.25 -87.95
CA TYR A 991 35.93 -3.84 -87.82
C TYR A 991 36.76 -3.60 -86.55
N PHE A 992 37.49 -4.60 -86.06
CA PHE A 992 38.25 -4.47 -84.81
C PHE A 992 39.30 -3.34 -84.86
N VAL A 993 39.87 -3.05 -86.04
CA VAL A 993 40.59 -1.80 -86.35
C VAL A 993 40.01 -1.13 -87.60
N GLY A 994 38.68 -1.03 -87.67
CA GLY A 994 37.95 -0.33 -88.73
C GLY A 994 38.28 -0.83 -90.13
N GLN A 995 38.69 0.07 -91.03
CA GLN A 995 39.00 -0.28 -92.42
C GLN A 995 40.28 -1.13 -92.57
N TYR A 996 41.20 -1.10 -91.60
CA TYR A 996 42.47 -1.84 -91.67
C TYR A 996 42.28 -3.35 -91.51
N SER A 997 41.16 -3.80 -90.90
CA SER A 997 40.84 -5.22 -90.67
C SER A 997 39.77 -5.81 -91.58
N LYS A 998 38.98 -4.99 -92.30
CA LYS A 998 37.70 -5.43 -92.87
C LYS A 998 37.78 -6.22 -94.19
N SER A 999 38.92 -6.22 -94.88
CA SER A 999 39.01 -6.76 -96.25
C SER A 999 39.09 -8.29 -96.33
N SER A 1000 39.67 -8.95 -95.34
CA SER A 1000 39.77 -10.42 -95.26
C SER A 1000 40.10 -10.93 -93.85
N GLU A 1001 40.06 -12.24 -93.62
CA GLU A 1001 40.54 -12.85 -92.37
C GLU A 1001 42.06 -12.75 -92.18
N THR A 1002 42.82 -12.50 -93.25
CA THR A 1002 44.29 -12.36 -93.24
C THR A 1002 44.73 -10.94 -93.59
N SER A 1003 43.91 -9.94 -93.27
CA SER A 1003 44.20 -8.52 -93.55
C SER A 1003 45.53 -8.11 -92.91
N THR A 1004 46.42 -7.49 -93.68
CA THR A 1004 47.76 -7.05 -93.24
C THR A 1004 47.81 -5.58 -92.82
N GLY A 1005 46.68 -4.88 -92.82
CA GLY A 1005 46.62 -3.43 -92.63
C GLY A 1005 47.28 -2.64 -93.77
N VAL A 1006 47.74 -1.42 -93.47
CA VAL A 1006 48.38 -0.49 -94.41
C VAL A 1006 49.79 -0.13 -93.89
N PRO A 1007 50.87 -0.48 -94.62
CA PRO A 1007 52.24 -0.13 -94.24
C PRO A 1007 52.43 1.38 -94.02
N GLY A 1008 53.19 1.75 -92.99
CA GLY A 1008 53.41 3.16 -92.60
C GLY A 1008 52.26 3.81 -91.83
N GLU A 1009 51.06 3.23 -91.84
CA GLU A 1009 49.93 3.66 -91.00
C GLU A 1009 49.73 2.68 -89.84
N LEU A 1010 49.03 1.58 -90.09
CA LEU A 1010 48.75 0.49 -89.15
C LEU A 1010 48.91 -0.86 -89.87
N GLU A 1011 50.01 -1.57 -89.56
CA GLU A 1011 50.26 -2.93 -90.04
C GLU A 1011 49.61 -3.97 -89.10
N ILE A 1012 49.13 -5.07 -89.67
CA ILE A 1012 48.64 -6.25 -88.94
C ILE A 1012 49.51 -7.44 -89.35
N GLN A 1013 50.12 -8.11 -88.38
CA GLN A 1013 51.02 -9.24 -88.59
C GLN A 1013 50.48 -10.50 -87.91
N TRP A 1014 50.25 -11.56 -88.69
CA TRP A 1014 49.75 -12.86 -88.23
C TRP A 1014 50.93 -13.84 -88.15
N ILE A 1015 51.26 -14.34 -86.95
CA ILE A 1015 52.48 -15.13 -86.73
C ILE A 1015 52.24 -16.65 -86.74
N GLY A 1016 51.08 -17.13 -86.25
CA GLY A 1016 50.64 -18.53 -86.37
C GLY A 1016 50.93 -19.44 -85.19
#